data_AF-A0AAU9RBU7-F1
#
_entry.id   AF-A0AAU9RBU7-F1
#
_cell.length_a   1.000
_cell.length_b   1.000
_cell.length_c   1.000
_cell.angle_alpha   90.00
_cell.angle_beta   90.00
_cell.angle_gamma   90.00
#
_symmetry.space_group_name_H-M   'P 1'
#
loop_
_entity.id
_entity.type
_entity.pdbx_description
1 polymer ?
#
loop_
_entity_poly.entity_id
_entity_poly.type
_entity_poly.pdbx_seq_one_letter_code
_entity_poly.pdbx_strand_id
1 'polypeptide(L)'
;MEKMAEASAELLDWPKKDNRRFLHVVYRVGDLDRTIKFYTECFGMKLLRKRDIPEEKYSNAFLGFGPETSNFVVELTYNYGVSSYDIGTGFGHFAISTQDVSKMVETVRANGGNVTREPGPVKGGGSVIAFVKDPDGYPFELIQRGPTPEPLCQVMLRVGDLDRAIKFYEKALGMRLLRKIERPEYKYTIGMMGYAEEYESIVLELTYNYDVTEYTKGNAYAQIAIGTDDVYKSGEVVKIVNQELGGKITREAGPLPGLGTKIVAFLDPDGWKTLLRIFLHPRERERMNLVLSNNYTETNLATWDLDSGSGGQQRFSEGTGIRREMMMVEVTTLRRNHNVMIIKENETSKMNNTLYVYTVGCRRVIFLLTSTATIVKTAEASSAELLDWPKKDNRPLLHVVYRVGDLDRTIKFYTECFGMKLLRKRDVPEEKYTNAFLGFGPETSNFVVELTYNYNVSSYDIGTGFGHFAIATQDVSKVVETVRAKGGKVIREPGPVKGRGSVGAFVKDPDGYAFELIQRGPTREPLCQVMLRVGDLDRAIKFYEKALGMKLLRKIERPSNKYTIGMMGYGKESDSTVLELTYKHGVTQYTKGTAYAQMAIGTDDVYKSGEVVKIVNQELGGKITREAGPVPGLGTKIVSFLDPDGWKTVLVDNKDFLKELK
;
A
#
# COMPACT_ATOMS: atom_id res chain seq x y z
N MET A 1 -3.97 -22.06 -34.35
CA MET A 1 -2.67 -21.40 -34.13
C MET A 1 -2.86 -20.01 -33.54
N GLU A 2 -3.67 -19.15 -34.15
CA GLU A 2 -3.92 -17.77 -33.69
C GLU A 2 -4.44 -17.67 -32.23
N LYS A 3 -5.48 -18.44 -31.86
CA LYS A 3 -5.98 -18.49 -30.47
C LYS A 3 -4.98 -19.03 -29.44
N MET A 4 -4.04 -19.89 -29.85
CA MET A 4 -3.00 -20.40 -28.94
C MET A 4 -1.86 -19.37 -28.78
N ALA A 5 -1.54 -18.63 -29.84
CA ALA A 5 -0.61 -17.52 -29.78
C ALA A 5 -1.16 -16.37 -28.91
N GLU A 6 -2.45 -16.09 -29.02
CA GLU A 6 -3.15 -15.07 -28.22
C GLU A 6 -3.21 -15.45 -26.73
N ALA A 7 -3.55 -16.70 -26.40
CA ALA A 7 -3.52 -17.21 -25.02
C ALA A 7 -2.09 -17.23 -24.42
N SER A 8 -1.08 -17.53 -25.23
CA SER A 8 0.33 -17.46 -24.81
C SER A 8 0.80 -16.02 -24.58
N ALA A 9 0.30 -15.05 -25.36
CA ALA A 9 0.61 -13.64 -25.20
C ALA A 9 -0.05 -13.07 -23.93
N GLU A 10 -1.29 -13.46 -23.64
CA GLU A 10 -1.99 -13.08 -22.41
C GLU A 10 -1.29 -13.66 -21.16
N LEU A 11 -0.84 -14.91 -21.23
CA LEU A 11 -0.08 -15.54 -20.15
C LEU A 11 1.26 -14.83 -19.89
N LEU A 12 2.01 -14.47 -20.93
CA LEU A 12 3.27 -13.74 -20.78
C LEU A 12 3.12 -12.30 -20.27
N ASP A 13 1.91 -11.73 -20.36
CA ASP A 13 1.58 -10.43 -19.77
C ASP A 13 1.13 -10.53 -18.30
N TRP A 14 0.83 -11.74 -17.81
CA TRP A 14 0.45 -12.01 -16.42
C TRP A 14 1.40 -11.34 -15.40
N PRO A 15 2.74 -11.42 -15.53
CA PRO A 15 3.61 -10.89 -14.51
C PRO A 15 3.50 -9.38 -14.29
N LYS A 16 3.08 -8.64 -15.32
CA LYS A 16 2.87 -7.19 -15.26
C LYS A 16 1.54 -6.80 -14.63
N LYS A 17 0.54 -7.69 -14.70
CA LYS A 17 -0.82 -7.47 -14.17
C LYS A 17 -0.99 -7.93 -12.72
N ASP A 18 -0.18 -8.90 -12.31
CA ASP A 18 -0.28 -9.56 -11.01
C ASP A 18 0.39 -8.75 -9.89
N ASN A 19 -0.17 -8.83 -8.69
CA ASN A 19 0.21 -8.01 -7.55
C ASN A 19 1.36 -8.64 -6.76
N ARG A 20 2.59 -8.45 -7.25
CA ARG A 20 3.79 -9.03 -6.63
C ARG A 20 4.33 -8.18 -5.49
N ARG A 21 4.89 -8.86 -4.49
CA ARG A 21 5.62 -8.26 -3.37
C ARG A 21 6.75 -9.15 -2.92
N PHE A 22 7.93 -8.59 -2.66
CA PHE A 22 8.97 -9.31 -1.93
C PHE A 22 8.49 -9.58 -0.49
N LEU A 23 8.53 -10.84 -0.07
CA LEU A 23 8.01 -11.26 1.24
C LEU A 23 9.13 -11.37 2.28
N HIS A 24 10.11 -12.21 1.96
CA HIS A 24 11.27 -12.43 2.82
C HIS A 24 12.42 -13.06 2.04
N VAL A 25 13.62 -12.94 2.58
CA VAL A 25 14.78 -13.74 2.17
C VAL A 25 15.02 -14.83 3.18
N VAL A 26 15.25 -16.04 2.71
CA VAL A 26 15.57 -17.22 3.53
C VAL A 26 17.07 -17.48 3.46
N TYR A 27 17.72 -17.55 4.60
CA TYR A 27 19.12 -17.96 4.71
C TYR A 27 19.41 -18.60 6.06
N ARG A 28 20.53 -19.32 6.14
CA ARG A 28 20.85 -20.17 7.28
C ARG A 28 21.89 -19.54 8.19
N VAL A 29 21.76 -19.77 9.49
CA VAL A 29 22.65 -19.22 10.51
C VAL A 29 23.16 -20.34 11.42
N GLY A 30 24.41 -20.23 11.88
CA GLY A 30 25.04 -21.22 12.74
C GLY A 30 24.60 -21.14 14.21
N ASP A 31 24.09 -19.99 14.63
CA ASP A 31 23.55 -19.75 15.97
C ASP A 31 22.40 -18.74 15.89
N LEU A 32 21.18 -19.22 16.09
CA LEU A 32 19.97 -18.42 15.91
C LEU A 32 19.88 -17.27 16.92
N ASP A 33 20.21 -17.53 18.19
CA ASP A 33 20.05 -16.54 19.26
C ASP A 33 21.13 -15.47 19.17
N ARG A 34 22.35 -15.84 18.81
CA ARG A 34 23.43 -14.89 18.50
C ARG A 34 23.03 -13.96 17.36
N THR A 35 22.45 -14.48 16.28
CA THR A 35 22.05 -13.65 15.14
C THR A 35 20.82 -12.81 15.43
N ILE A 36 19.83 -13.32 16.17
CA ILE A 36 18.69 -12.52 16.66
C ILE A 36 19.19 -11.35 17.51
N LYS A 37 20.08 -11.60 18.47
CA LYS A 37 20.66 -10.57 19.33
C LYS A 37 21.40 -9.53 18.49
N PHE A 38 22.26 -9.97 17.57
CA PHE A 38 22.99 -9.07 16.70
C PHE A 38 22.06 -8.17 15.87
N TYR A 39 21.01 -8.72 15.25
CA TYR A 39 20.09 -7.92 14.42
C TYR A 39 19.21 -6.97 15.24
N THR A 40 18.82 -7.37 16.44
CA THR A 40 18.02 -6.51 17.31
C THR A 40 18.85 -5.36 17.91
N GLU A 41 20.06 -5.65 18.41
CA GLU A 41 20.91 -4.67 19.09
C GLU A 41 21.72 -3.80 18.12
N CYS A 42 22.30 -4.38 17.06
CA CYS A 42 23.14 -3.65 16.12
C CYS A 42 22.34 -2.95 15.03
N PHE A 43 21.30 -3.62 14.51
CA PHE A 43 20.54 -3.14 13.36
C PHE A 43 19.18 -2.53 13.72
N GLY A 44 18.70 -2.71 14.95
CA GLY A 44 17.38 -2.22 15.37
C GLY A 44 16.21 -2.98 14.75
N MET A 45 16.43 -4.19 14.23
CA MET A 45 15.35 -5.06 13.76
C MET A 45 14.50 -5.55 14.93
N LYS A 46 13.26 -5.94 14.65
CA LYS A 46 12.35 -6.57 15.61
C LYS A 46 12.27 -8.07 15.31
N LEU A 47 12.36 -8.90 16.35
CA LEU A 47 11.94 -10.30 16.23
C LEU A 47 10.41 -10.35 16.12
N LEU A 48 9.92 -10.79 14.98
CA LEU A 48 8.49 -10.80 14.65
C LEU A 48 7.82 -12.11 15.07
N ARG A 49 8.50 -13.23 14.78
CA ARG A 49 8.11 -14.56 15.26
C ARG A 49 9.30 -15.50 15.25
N LYS A 50 9.26 -16.48 16.15
CA LYS A 50 10.19 -17.61 16.20
C LYS A 50 9.36 -18.89 16.20
N ARG A 51 9.80 -19.89 15.46
CA ARG A 51 9.13 -21.20 15.39
C ARG A 51 10.19 -22.28 15.50
N ASP A 52 9.97 -23.22 16.40
CA ASP A 52 10.80 -24.41 16.50
C ASP A 52 10.07 -25.59 15.85
N ILE A 53 10.80 -26.42 15.09
CA ILE A 53 10.27 -27.60 14.38
C ILE A 53 11.19 -28.81 14.69
N PRO A 54 11.11 -29.38 15.91
CA PRO A 54 11.96 -30.48 16.34
C PRO A 54 11.92 -31.71 15.42
N GLU A 55 10.76 -31.97 14.81
CA GLU A 55 10.48 -33.11 13.96
C GLU A 55 11.28 -33.04 12.64
N GLU A 56 11.55 -31.82 12.16
CA GLU A 56 12.36 -31.54 10.97
C GLU A 56 13.78 -31.03 11.33
N LYS A 57 14.11 -30.96 12.62
CA LYS A 57 15.41 -30.57 13.18
C LYS A 57 15.88 -29.17 12.77
N TYR A 58 14.99 -28.19 12.76
CA TYR A 58 15.36 -26.78 12.59
C TYR A 58 14.47 -25.83 13.37
N SER A 59 14.97 -24.61 13.59
CA SER A 59 14.19 -23.48 14.08
C SER A 59 14.26 -22.33 13.07
N ASN A 60 13.16 -21.60 12.90
CA ASN A 60 13.13 -20.37 12.14
C ASN A 60 12.90 -19.14 13.03
N ALA A 61 13.50 -18.01 12.65
CA ALA A 61 13.19 -16.70 13.21
C ALA A 61 12.96 -15.68 12.10
N PHE A 62 11.96 -14.83 12.27
CA PHE A 62 11.58 -13.80 11.31
C PHE A 62 11.88 -12.44 11.92
N LEU A 63 12.72 -11.65 11.26
CA LEU A 63 13.14 -10.34 11.75
C LEU A 63 13.03 -9.26 10.67
N GLY A 64 12.63 -8.06 11.07
CA GLY A 64 12.53 -6.93 10.15
C GLY A 64 12.18 -5.64 10.87
N PHE A 65 11.92 -4.57 10.12
CA PHE A 65 11.61 -3.25 10.67
C PHE A 65 10.10 -3.00 10.86
N GLY A 66 9.25 -3.91 10.36
CA GLY A 66 7.79 -3.86 10.47
C GLY A 66 7.16 -5.25 10.29
N PRO A 67 5.83 -5.36 10.35
CA PRO A 67 5.14 -6.64 10.28
C PRO A 67 5.25 -7.30 8.89
N GLU A 68 5.35 -8.64 8.84
CA GLU A 68 5.51 -9.44 7.61
C GLU A 68 4.41 -9.20 6.55
N THR A 69 3.25 -8.69 6.96
CA THR A 69 2.12 -8.37 6.08
C THR A 69 2.39 -7.17 5.19
N SER A 70 3.25 -6.24 5.62
CA SER A 70 3.56 -4.99 4.92
C SER A 70 5.04 -4.80 4.60
N ASN A 71 5.93 -5.51 5.30
CA ASN A 71 7.38 -5.35 5.16
C ASN A 71 8.05 -6.60 4.61
N PHE A 72 9.22 -6.39 4.02
CA PHE A 72 10.19 -7.41 3.73
C PHE A 72 10.96 -7.77 5.00
N VAL A 73 11.16 -9.07 5.23
CA VAL A 73 11.81 -9.58 6.45
C VAL A 73 12.88 -10.61 6.12
N VAL A 74 13.78 -10.87 7.06
CA VAL A 74 14.66 -12.03 6.98
C VAL A 74 13.98 -13.23 7.64
N GLU A 75 14.03 -14.38 6.98
CA GLU A 75 13.73 -15.69 7.56
C GLU A 75 15.06 -16.40 7.82
N LEU A 76 15.46 -16.43 9.08
CA LEU A 76 16.63 -17.16 9.54
C LEU A 76 16.26 -18.61 9.77
N THR A 77 17.07 -19.54 9.26
CA THR A 77 16.94 -20.97 9.53
C THR A 77 18.18 -21.50 10.25
N TYR A 78 18.00 -21.99 11.46
CA TYR A 78 19.01 -22.73 12.20
C TYR A 78 18.71 -24.22 12.10
N ASN A 79 19.61 -24.99 11.49
CA ASN A 79 19.49 -26.45 11.47
C ASN A 79 20.26 -27.02 12.66
N TYR A 80 19.65 -27.93 13.42
CA TYR A 80 20.21 -28.40 14.68
C TYR A 80 21.60 -28.99 14.51
N GLY A 81 22.55 -28.50 15.32
CA GLY A 81 23.94 -28.97 15.31
C GLY A 81 24.78 -28.49 14.11
N VAL A 82 24.23 -27.65 13.22
CA VAL A 82 25.00 -27.04 12.12
C VAL A 82 25.38 -25.62 12.50
N SER A 83 26.69 -25.39 12.71
CA SER A 83 27.22 -24.14 13.28
C SER A 83 27.85 -23.18 12.27
N SER A 84 27.91 -23.54 10.99
CA SER A 84 28.51 -22.70 9.94
C SER A 84 28.02 -23.11 8.56
N TYR A 85 28.00 -22.15 7.64
CA TYR A 85 27.62 -22.36 6.23
C TYR A 85 28.64 -21.70 5.30
N ASP A 86 28.73 -22.21 4.08
CA ASP A 86 29.46 -21.55 2.99
C ASP A 86 28.57 -20.51 2.33
N ILE A 87 28.95 -19.23 2.43
CA ILE A 87 28.22 -18.12 1.79
C ILE A 87 28.36 -18.17 0.27
N GLY A 88 29.45 -18.75 -0.24
CA GLY A 88 29.81 -18.70 -1.65
C GLY A 88 30.27 -17.33 -2.11
N THR A 89 30.69 -17.25 -3.38
CA THR A 89 31.18 -16.02 -4.02
C THR A 89 30.06 -15.25 -4.73
N GLY A 90 28.88 -15.86 -4.90
CA GLY A 90 27.77 -15.25 -5.63
C GLY A 90 26.93 -14.30 -4.79
N PHE A 91 26.78 -14.59 -3.49
CA PHE A 91 26.01 -13.73 -2.61
C PHE A 91 26.78 -12.42 -2.39
N GLY A 92 26.11 -11.29 -2.63
CA GLY A 92 26.69 -9.96 -2.47
C GLY A 92 26.58 -9.48 -1.04
N HIS A 93 25.38 -9.02 -0.71
CA HIS A 93 25.05 -8.47 0.60
C HIS A 93 23.52 -8.35 0.76
N PHE A 94 23.09 -8.10 1.99
CA PHE A 94 21.83 -7.43 2.27
C PHE A 94 22.08 -5.94 2.47
N ALA A 95 21.08 -5.07 2.30
CA ALA A 95 21.25 -3.66 2.64
C ALA A 95 20.18 -3.14 3.61
N ILE A 96 20.63 -2.29 4.53
CA ILE A 96 19.78 -1.55 5.46
C ILE A 96 19.99 -0.06 5.21
N SER A 97 18.90 0.62 4.89
CA SER A 97 18.90 2.07 4.82
C SER A 97 18.64 2.69 6.19
N THR A 98 19.39 3.75 6.49
CA THR A 98 19.31 4.51 7.73
C THR A 98 19.53 5.99 7.45
N GLN A 99 18.99 6.86 8.31
CA GLN A 99 19.18 8.31 8.18
C GLN A 99 20.59 8.76 8.57
N ASP A 100 21.28 7.96 9.39
CA ASP A 100 22.62 8.24 9.87
C ASP A 100 23.43 6.94 9.92
N VAL A 101 24.27 6.75 8.89
CA VAL A 101 25.11 5.55 8.77
C VAL A 101 26.21 5.56 9.83
N SER A 102 26.77 6.73 10.14
CA SER A 102 27.84 6.86 11.14
C SER A 102 27.37 6.41 12.52
N LYS A 103 26.19 6.88 12.94
CA LYS A 103 25.58 6.46 14.21
C LYS A 103 25.26 4.97 14.26
N MET A 104 24.78 4.41 13.16
CA MET A 104 24.49 2.98 13.08
C MET A 104 25.78 2.14 13.17
N VAL A 105 26.86 2.58 12.51
CA VAL A 105 28.18 1.95 12.61
C VAL A 105 28.75 2.03 14.03
N GLU A 106 28.59 3.15 14.72
CA GLU A 106 28.98 3.28 16.13
C GLU A 106 28.20 2.32 17.02
N THR A 107 26.90 2.15 16.77
CA THR A 107 26.04 1.18 17.49
C THR A 107 26.51 -0.25 17.24
N VAL A 108 26.79 -0.60 15.98
CA VAL A 108 27.36 -1.91 15.62
C VAL A 108 28.68 -2.15 16.35
N ARG A 109 29.58 -1.17 16.35
CA ARG A 109 30.90 -1.26 17.01
C ARG A 109 30.77 -1.42 18.53
N ALA A 110 29.89 -0.67 19.16
CA ALA A 110 29.63 -0.75 20.60
C ALA A 110 29.09 -2.13 21.02
N ASN A 111 28.37 -2.81 20.13
CA ASN A 111 27.85 -4.17 20.34
C ASN A 111 28.81 -5.27 19.80
N GLY A 112 30.07 -4.93 19.50
CA GLY A 112 31.09 -5.88 19.08
C GLY A 112 30.98 -6.39 17.64
N GLY A 113 30.20 -5.71 16.80
CA GLY A 113 30.03 -6.05 15.39
C GLY A 113 31.23 -5.71 14.51
N ASN A 114 31.38 -6.45 13.41
CA ASN A 114 32.51 -6.35 12.51
C ASN A 114 32.25 -5.33 11.38
N VAL A 115 32.79 -4.12 11.50
CA VAL A 115 32.74 -3.08 10.47
C VAL A 115 33.86 -3.34 9.46
N THR A 116 33.51 -3.73 8.23
CA THR A 116 34.47 -4.06 7.17
C THR A 116 34.72 -2.92 6.19
N ARG A 117 33.87 -1.88 6.20
CA ARG A 117 34.09 -0.61 5.51
C ARG A 117 33.47 0.51 6.32
N GLU A 118 34.27 1.49 6.70
CA GLU A 118 33.82 2.66 7.45
C GLU A 118 32.85 3.54 6.64
N PRO A 119 31.99 4.34 7.32
CA PRO A 119 31.11 5.30 6.69
C PRO A 119 31.86 6.26 5.77
N GLY A 120 31.41 6.34 4.53
CA GLY A 120 31.96 7.28 3.56
C GLY A 120 31.27 7.17 2.20
N PRO A 121 31.45 8.17 1.32
CA PRO A 121 30.87 8.15 0.00
C PRO A 121 31.28 6.88 -0.76
N VAL A 122 30.34 6.30 -1.50
CA VAL A 122 30.64 5.23 -2.46
C VAL A 122 31.67 5.73 -3.46
N LYS A 123 32.62 4.88 -3.84
CA LYS A 123 33.65 5.25 -4.83
C LYS A 123 32.96 5.65 -6.14
N GLY A 124 33.18 6.89 -6.58
CA GLY A 124 32.55 7.43 -7.80
C GLY A 124 31.08 7.86 -7.64
N GLY A 125 30.59 8.09 -6.41
CA GLY A 125 29.24 8.61 -6.16
C GLY A 125 29.15 9.44 -4.87
N GLY A 126 27.97 10.01 -4.61
CA GLY A 126 27.73 10.89 -3.45
C GLY A 126 27.06 10.21 -2.24
N SER A 127 26.56 8.99 -2.39
CA SER A 127 25.85 8.27 -1.32
C SER A 127 26.82 7.79 -0.25
N VAL A 128 26.56 8.15 1.01
CA VAL A 128 27.31 7.64 2.16
C VAL A 128 26.88 6.22 2.46
N ILE A 129 27.83 5.31 2.50
CA ILE A 129 27.61 3.88 2.77
C ILE A 129 28.65 3.35 3.76
N ALA A 130 28.37 2.23 4.41
CA ALA A 130 29.32 1.43 5.22
C ALA A 130 29.05 -0.06 4.99
N PHE A 131 29.99 -0.94 5.37
CA PHE A 131 29.74 -2.39 5.36
C PHE A 131 30.03 -2.99 6.73
N VAL A 132 29.15 -3.89 7.14
CA VAL A 132 29.24 -4.68 8.36
C VAL A 132 29.10 -6.16 8.00
N LYS A 133 29.78 -7.05 8.71
CA LYS A 133 29.51 -8.48 8.67
C LYS A 133 28.70 -8.89 9.88
N ASP A 134 27.69 -9.72 9.65
CA ASP A 134 26.96 -10.40 10.72
C ASP A 134 27.81 -11.52 11.36
N PRO A 135 27.28 -12.21 12.40
CA PRO A 135 28.03 -13.26 13.11
C PRO A 135 28.39 -14.49 12.26
N ASP A 136 27.67 -14.73 11.16
CA ASP A 136 27.92 -15.84 10.23
C ASP A 136 28.76 -15.40 9.01
N GLY A 137 29.05 -14.10 8.88
CA GLY A 137 29.90 -13.50 7.86
C GLY A 137 29.16 -12.88 6.68
N TYR A 138 27.82 -12.85 6.70
CA TYR A 138 27.01 -12.20 5.69
C TYR A 138 27.29 -10.70 5.65
N PRO A 139 27.63 -10.13 4.48
CA PRO A 139 27.80 -8.70 4.36
C PRO A 139 26.45 -7.97 4.40
N PHE A 140 26.41 -6.89 5.16
CA PHE A 140 25.33 -5.91 5.20
C PHE A 140 25.88 -4.55 4.77
N GLU A 141 25.34 -3.99 3.69
CA GLU A 141 25.55 -2.60 3.32
C GLU A 141 24.63 -1.70 4.15
N LEU A 142 25.19 -0.67 4.77
CA LEU A 142 24.43 0.37 5.44
C LEU A 142 24.40 1.59 4.52
N ILE A 143 23.20 2.06 4.14
CA ILE A 143 23.04 3.12 3.15
C ILE A 143 22.38 4.34 3.78
N GLN A 144 23.02 5.51 3.66
CA GLN A 144 22.44 6.73 4.18
C GLN A 144 21.33 7.23 3.23
N ARG A 145 20.09 7.23 3.71
CA ARG A 145 18.91 7.66 2.97
C ARG A 145 17.97 8.44 3.89
N GLY A 146 17.09 9.26 3.31
CA GLY A 146 15.97 9.83 4.07
C GLY A 146 15.02 8.75 4.60
N PRO A 147 14.01 9.12 5.40
CA PRO A 147 13.02 8.17 5.91
C PRO A 147 12.41 7.32 4.78
N THR A 148 12.34 6.00 4.99
CA THR A 148 11.73 5.05 4.05
C THR A 148 10.77 4.11 4.78
N PRO A 149 9.68 3.66 4.13
CA PRO A 149 8.81 2.62 4.68
C PRO A 149 9.49 1.23 4.74
N GLU A 150 10.58 1.00 4.01
CA GLU A 150 11.26 -0.30 3.95
C GLU A 150 12.77 -0.17 4.19
N PRO A 151 13.23 -0.14 5.46
CA PRO A 151 14.64 0.01 5.77
C PRO A 151 15.50 -1.16 5.26
N LEU A 152 15.01 -2.41 5.31
CA LEU A 152 15.69 -3.58 4.72
C LEU A 152 15.48 -3.56 3.20
N CYS A 153 16.37 -2.87 2.49
CA CYS A 153 16.07 -2.31 1.17
C CYS A 153 16.74 -3.04 -0.01
N GLN A 154 17.68 -3.95 0.20
CA GLN A 154 18.29 -4.70 -0.91
C GLN A 154 18.65 -6.14 -0.55
N VAL A 155 18.54 -7.01 -1.56
CA VAL A 155 19.28 -8.27 -1.65
C VAL A 155 20.15 -8.15 -2.89
N MET A 156 21.48 -8.26 -2.74
CA MET A 156 22.42 -8.19 -3.85
C MET A 156 22.94 -9.57 -4.22
N LEU A 157 22.76 -9.93 -5.49
CA LEU A 157 23.22 -11.19 -6.06
C LEU A 157 24.14 -10.91 -7.26
N ARG A 158 25.27 -11.61 -7.32
CA ARG A 158 26.13 -11.57 -8.51
C ARG A 158 25.58 -12.48 -9.60
N VAL A 159 25.69 -12.01 -10.84
CA VAL A 159 25.24 -12.69 -12.06
C VAL A 159 26.35 -12.66 -13.11
N GLY A 160 26.42 -13.70 -13.93
CA GLY A 160 27.40 -13.85 -14.99
C GLY A 160 27.06 -13.10 -16.28
N ASP A 161 25.80 -12.72 -16.46
CA ASP A 161 25.31 -11.91 -17.58
C ASP A 161 24.18 -11.00 -17.08
N LEU A 162 24.45 -9.70 -16.99
CA LEU A 162 23.50 -8.74 -16.42
C LEU A 162 22.27 -8.54 -17.31
N ASP A 163 22.44 -8.47 -18.63
CA ASP A 163 21.33 -8.17 -19.54
C ASP A 163 20.40 -9.39 -19.66
N ARG A 164 20.96 -10.61 -19.67
CA ARG A 164 20.16 -11.84 -19.56
C ARG A 164 19.40 -11.89 -18.23
N ALA A 165 20.06 -11.57 -17.12
CA ALA A 165 19.42 -11.57 -15.81
C ALA A 165 18.29 -10.53 -15.72
N ILE A 166 18.53 -9.28 -16.13
CA ILE A 166 17.49 -8.23 -16.20
C ILE A 166 16.29 -8.72 -16.99
N LYS A 167 16.52 -9.20 -18.23
CA LYS A 167 15.46 -9.69 -19.11
C LYS A 167 14.69 -10.86 -18.49
N PHE A 168 15.37 -11.74 -17.75
CA PHE A 168 14.74 -12.82 -17.01
C PHE A 168 13.80 -12.27 -15.92
N TYR A 169 14.28 -11.38 -15.05
CA TYR A 169 13.46 -10.82 -13.96
C TYR A 169 12.30 -9.96 -14.48
N GLU A 170 12.47 -9.27 -15.61
CA GLU A 170 11.37 -8.55 -16.29
C GLU A 170 10.31 -9.52 -16.82
N LYS A 171 10.71 -10.55 -17.57
CA LYS A 171 9.76 -11.48 -18.22
C LYS A 171 9.14 -12.49 -17.26
N ALA A 172 9.94 -13.13 -16.41
CA ALA A 172 9.48 -14.20 -15.53
C ALA A 172 8.71 -13.66 -14.32
N LEU A 173 9.13 -12.49 -13.84
CA LEU A 173 8.71 -11.95 -12.54
C LEU A 173 8.09 -10.56 -12.62
N GLY A 174 7.98 -9.95 -13.80
CA GLY A 174 7.32 -8.64 -13.96
C GLY A 174 8.02 -7.50 -13.25
N MET A 175 9.29 -7.66 -12.87
CA MET A 175 10.06 -6.59 -12.23
C MET A 175 10.37 -5.48 -13.24
N ARG A 176 10.50 -4.25 -12.76
CA ARG A 176 11.02 -3.12 -13.53
C ARG A 176 12.51 -2.98 -13.28
N LEU A 177 13.29 -2.70 -14.33
CA LEU A 177 14.63 -2.15 -14.18
C LEU A 177 14.51 -0.69 -13.72
N LEU A 178 14.75 -0.46 -12.44
CA LEU A 178 14.62 0.86 -11.81
C LEU A 178 15.82 1.75 -12.09
N ARG A 179 17.00 1.13 -12.12
CA ARG A 179 18.28 1.83 -12.29
C ARG A 179 19.33 0.86 -12.82
N LYS A 180 20.10 1.28 -13.82
CA LYS A 180 21.30 0.58 -14.31
C LYS A 180 22.50 1.53 -14.19
N ILE A 181 23.59 1.04 -13.63
CA ILE A 181 24.79 1.85 -13.37
C ILE A 181 26.00 1.09 -13.83
N GLU A 182 26.72 1.66 -14.78
CA GLU A 182 28.00 1.16 -15.28
C GLU A 182 29.16 1.84 -14.55
N ARG A 183 30.16 1.05 -14.17
CA ARG A 183 31.38 1.48 -13.49
C ARG A 183 32.59 0.85 -14.16
N PRO A 184 32.93 1.26 -15.39
CA PRO A 184 34.03 0.66 -16.13
C PRO A 184 35.37 0.83 -15.40
N GLU A 185 35.56 1.92 -14.64
CA GLU A 185 36.79 2.13 -13.86
C GLU A 185 36.98 1.08 -12.75
N TYR A 186 35.88 0.52 -12.25
CA TYR A 186 35.86 -0.50 -11.21
C TYR A 186 35.47 -1.88 -11.73
N LYS A 187 35.33 -2.04 -13.06
CA LYS A 187 35.02 -3.29 -13.75
C LYS A 187 33.74 -3.99 -13.27
N TYR A 188 32.67 -3.23 -13.02
CA TYR A 188 31.37 -3.81 -12.73
C TYR A 188 30.20 -2.97 -13.27
N THR A 189 29.06 -3.62 -13.44
CA THR A 189 27.77 -2.99 -13.75
C THR A 189 26.71 -3.55 -12.80
N ILE A 190 25.83 -2.67 -12.32
CA ILE A 190 24.70 -3.05 -11.47
C ILE A 190 23.36 -2.74 -12.12
N GLY A 191 22.36 -3.60 -11.87
CA GLY A 191 20.96 -3.41 -12.24
C GLY A 191 20.06 -3.57 -11.01
N MET A 192 19.25 -2.56 -10.71
CA MET A 192 18.29 -2.56 -9.62
C MET A 192 16.91 -2.99 -10.14
N MET A 193 16.43 -4.16 -9.72
CA MET A 193 15.16 -4.73 -10.15
C MET A 193 14.13 -4.65 -9.02
N GLY A 194 12.90 -4.20 -9.30
CA GLY A 194 11.87 -4.16 -8.27
C GLY A 194 10.45 -3.88 -8.75
N TYR A 195 9.52 -3.83 -7.81
CA TYR A 195 8.09 -3.60 -8.07
C TYR A 195 7.67 -2.15 -7.81
N ALA A 196 8.34 -1.45 -6.89
CA ALA A 196 8.12 -0.03 -6.56
C ALA A 196 9.40 0.78 -6.75
N GLU A 197 9.32 2.10 -6.53
CA GLU A 197 10.49 2.98 -6.59
C GLU A 197 11.57 2.55 -5.57
N GLU A 198 12.84 2.70 -5.91
CA GLU A 198 13.97 2.16 -5.14
C GLU A 198 14.03 2.65 -3.68
N TYR A 199 13.48 3.83 -3.40
CA TYR A 199 13.44 4.42 -2.06
C TYR A 199 12.19 4.03 -1.24
N GLU A 200 11.18 3.41 -1.87
CA GLU A 200 9.91 3.04 -1.23
C GLU A 200 9.79 1.54 -0.90
N SER A 201 10.71 0.70 -1.40
CA SER A 201 10.62 -0.76 -1.27
C SER A 201 12.00 -1.39 -1.36
N ILE A 202 12.08 -2.65 -0.96
CA ILE A 202 13.20 -3.52 -1.31
C ILE A 202 13.34 -3.70 -2.82
N VAL A 203 14.59 -3.77 -3.29
CA VAL A 203 14.98 -4.12 -4.65
C VAL A 203 15.93 -5.32 -4.66
N LEU A 204 15.95 -6.04 -5.77
CA LEU A 204 16.98 -7.02 -6.10
C LEU A 204 18.09 -6.32 -6.87
N GLU A 205 19.26 -6.20 -6.26
CA GLU A 205 20.45 -5.67 -6.93
C GLU A 205 21.20 -6.80 -7.63
N LEU A 206 21.36 -6.69 -8.94
CA LEU A 206 22.12 -7.63 -9.75
C LEU A 206 23.47 -7.01 -10.10
N THR A 207 24.56 -7.65 -9.69
CA THR A 207 25.92 -7.17 -9.99
C THR A 207 26.63 -8.09 -10.97
N TYR A 208 27.09 -7.54 -12.07
CA TYR A 208 28.00 -8.19 -13.00
C TYR A 208 29.40 -7.60 -12.87
N ASN A 209 30.39 -8.44 -12.57
CA ASN A 209 31.80 -8.06 -12.61
C ASN A 209 32.35 -8.45 -13.98
N TYR A 210 33.11 -7.57 -14.62
CA TYR A 210 33.55 -7.77 -15.99
C TYR A 210 34.41 -9.02 -16.07
N ASP A 211 34.15 -9.83 -17.10
CA ASP A 211 34.85 -11.08 -17.39
C ASP A 211 34.62 -12.20 -16.35
N VAL A 212 33.66 -12.04 -15.42
CA VAL A 212 33.31 -13.06 -14.42
C VAL A 212 31.90 -13.59 -14.67
N THR A 213 31.82 -14.81 -15.21
CA THR A 213 30.55 -15.43 -15.65
C THR A 213 29.99 -16.45 -14.68
N GLU A 214 30.74 -16.87 -13.65
CA GLU A 214 30.33 -17.92 -12.72
C GLU A 214 30.67 -17.56 -11.27
N TYR A 215 29.80 -17.99 -10.35
CA TYR A 215 29.97 -17.81 -8.91
C TYR A 215 29.47 -19.03 -8.16
N THR A 216 30.13 -19.38 -7.06
CA THR A 216 29.60 -20.41 -6.16
C THR A 216 28.40 -19.84 -5.40
N LYS A 217 27.30 -20.59 -5.36
CA LYS A 217 26.09 -20.19 -4.62
C LYS A 217 26.22 -20.37 -3.11
N GLY A 218 27.19 -21.18 -2.69
CA GLY A 218 27.31 -21.65 -1.32
C GLY A 218 26.13 -22.52 -0.90
N ASN A 219 25.98 -22.72 0.41
CA ASN A 219 24.83 -23.39 1.01
C ASN A 219 24.18 -22.55 2.13
N ALA A 220 24.63 -21.31 2.33
CA ALA A 220 24.14 -20.40 3.35
C ALA A 220 22.85 -19.68 2.91
N TYR A 221 22.91 -18.90 1.82
CA TYR A 221 21.72 -18.29 1.20
C TYR A 221 20.82 -19.41 0.64
N ALA A 222 19.51 -19.34 0.90
CA ALA A 222 18.58 -20.36 0.43
C ALA A 222 17.73 -19.88 -0.75
N GLN A 223 16.98 -18.79 -0.58
CA GLN A 223 16.06 -18.27 -1.61
C GLN A 223 15.47 -16.92 -1.23
N ILE A 224 14.91 -16.22 -2.21
CA ILE A 224 13.98 -15.11 -1.99
C ILE A 224 12.54 -15.56 -2.22
N ALA A 225 11.62 -15.13 -1.36
CA ALA A 225 10.19 -15.41 -1.48
C ALA A 225 9.45 -14.17 -1.99
N ILE A 226 8.62 -14.37 -3.02
CA ILE A 226 7.81 -13.32 -3.65
C ILE A 226 6.34 -13.76 -3.65
N GLY A 227 5.46 -12.84 -3.30
CA GLY A 227 4.01 -13.03 -3.37
C GLY A 227 3.51 -12.93 -4.79
N THR A 228 2.51 -13.74 -5.13
CA THR A 228 1.77 -13.70 -6.40
C THR A 228 0.31 -14.06 -6.11
N ASP A 229 -0.62 -13.56 -6.90
CA ASP A 229 -2.04 -13.89 -6.80
C ASP A 229 -2.30 -15.32 -7.34
N ASP A 230 -1.48 -15.80 -8.28
CA ASP A 230 -1.62 -17.13 -8.89
C ASP A 230 -0.26 -17.79 -9.18
N VAL A 231 0.08 -18.78 -8.37
CA VAL A 231 1.33 -19.57 -8.52
C VAL A 231 1.34 -20.47 -9.75
N TYR A 232 0.19 -20.84 -10.31
CA TYR A 232 0.12 -21.69 -11.50
C TYR A 232 0.43 -20.87 -12.75
N LYS A 233 -0.24 -19.72 -12.94
CA LYS A 233 0.08 -18.80 -14.04
C LYS A 233 1.52 -18.34 -13.97
N SER A 234 1.98 -17.93 -12.79
CA SER A 234 3.37 -17.52 -12.59
C SER A 234 4.35 -18.66 -12.87
N GLY A 235 4.04 -19.90 -12.46
CA GLY A 235 4.86 -21.07 -12.76
C GLY A 235 4.96 -21.38 -14.25
N GLU A 236 3.86 -21.29 -14.99
CA GLU A 236 3.85 -21.50 -16.44
C GLU A 236 4.63 -20.41 -17.18
N VAL A 237 4.51 -19.14 -16.77
CA VAL A 237 5.33 -18.06 -17.33
C VAL A 237 6.81 -18.34 -17.11
N VAL A 238 7.21 -18.72 -15.90
CA VAL A 238 8.61 -19.06 -15.60
C VAL A 238 9.09 -20.22 -16.47
N LYS A 239 8.27 -21.25 -16.73
CA LYS A 239 8.62 -22.34 -17.65
C LYS A 239 8.91 -21.83 -19.06
N ILE A 240 8.06 -20.97 -19.60
CA ILE A 240 8.24 -20.39 -20.94
C ILE A 240 9.51 -19.54 -20.98
N VAL A 241 9.72 -18.67 -19.97
CA VAL A 241 10.90 -17.80 -19.92
C VAL A 241 12.20 -18.60 -19.74
N ASN A 242 12.17 -19.69 -18.97
CA ASN A 242 13.32 -20.60 -18.81
C ASN A 242 13.75 -21.23 -20.15
N GLN A 243 12.81 -21.49 -21.08
CA GLN A 243 13.15 -22.01 -22.41
C GLN A 243 13.93 -21.00 -23.24
N GLU A 244 13.72 -19.70 -23.03
CA GLU A 244 14.39 -18.61 -23.76
C GLU A 244 15.70 -18.19 -23.09
N LEU A 245 15.72 -18.05 -21.77
CA LEU A 245 16.79 -17.35 -21.04
C LEU A 245 17.59 -18.24 -20.08
N GLY A 246 17.20 -19.51 -19.94
CA GLY A 246 17.76 -20.42 -18.95
C GLY A 246 17.09 -20.29 -17.58
N GLY A 247 17.44 -21.22 -16.68
CA GLY A 247 16.77 -21.41 -15.39
C GLY A 247 16.07 -22.77 -15.30
N LYS A 248 15.47 -23.07 -14.15
CA LYS A 248 14.87 -24.39 -13.89
C LYS A 248 13.77 -24.35 -12.84
N ILE A 249 12.60 -24.92 -13.13
CA ILE A 249 11.60 -25.23 -12.09
C ILE A 249 12.18 -26.30 -11.15
N THR A 250 12.23 -26.00 -9.85
CA THR A 250 12.67 -26.92 -8.79
C THR A 250 11.51 -27.53 -8.02
N ARG A 251 10.35 -26.87 -8.05
CA ARG A 251 9.08 -27.39 -7.54
C ARG A 251 7.95 -26.86 -8.40
N GLU A 252 7.17 -27.79 -8.96
CA GLU A 252 5.95 -27.48 -9.71
C GLU A 252 4.92 -26.74 -8.86
N ALA A 253 4.09 -25.93 -9.53
CA ALA A 253 3.04 -25.18 -8.88
C ALA A 253 2.05 -26.13 -8.20
N GLY A 254 1.82 -25.93 -6.90
CA GLY A 254 0.90 -26.77 -6.14
C GLY A 254 0.93 -26.53 -4.63
N PRO A 255 -0.05 -27.09 -3.90
CA PRO A 255 -0.10 -26.99 -2.44
C PRO A 255 1.10 -27.72 -1.79
N LEU A 256 1.59 -27.17 -0.69
CA LEU A 256 2.46 -27.88 0.24
C LEU A 256 1.64 -28.98 0.95
N PRO A 257 2.13 -30.23 1.00
CA PRO A 257 1.50 -31.29 1.78
C PRO A 257 1.26 -30.86 3.23
N GLY A 258 0.07 -31.12 3.76
CA GLY A 258 -0.31 -30.79 5.15
C GLY A 258 -0.59 -29.30 5.43
N LEU A 259 -0.02 -28.37 4.65
CA LEU A 259 -0.15 -26.92 4.87
C LEU A 259 -1.13 -26.23 3.92
N GLY A 260 -1.46 -26.84 2.77
CA GLY A 260 -2.39 -26.29 1.77
C GLY A 260 -1.92 -25.01 1.07
N THR A 261 -0.82 -24.40 1.52
CA THR A 261 -0.23 -23.19 0.95
C THR A 261 0.33 -23.52 -0.43
N LYS A 262 -0.17 -22.86 -1.47
CA LYS A 262 0.26 -23.09 -2.86
C LYS A 262 1.54 -22.31 -3.14
N ILE A 263 2.52 -23.00 -3.70
CA ILE A 263 3.83 -22.45 -4.05
C ILE A 263 4.31 -22.99 -5.40
N VAL A 264 5.22 -22.27 -6.04
CA VAL A 264 6.10 -22.74 -7.12
C VAL A 264 7.51 -22.27 -6.80
N ALA A 265 8.54 -23.06 -7.09
CA ALA A 265 9.92 -22.67 -6.85
C ALA A 265 10.80 -22.98 -8.06
N PHE A 266 11.80 -22.13 -8.30
CA PHE A 266 12.67 -22.23 -9.46
C PHE A 266 14.02 -21.59 -9.22
N LEU A 267 14.98 -21.92 -10.09
CA LEU A 267 16.27 -21.26 -10.22
C LEU A 267 16.22 -20.32 -11.42
N ASP A 268 16.79 -19.13 -11.28
CA ASP A 268 17.08 -18.22 -12.38
C ASP A 268 18.25 -18.77 -13.26
N PRO A 269 18.63 -18.09 -14.36
CA PRO A 269 19.71 -18.53 -15.24
C PRO A 269 21.07 -18.70 -14.54
N ASP A 270 21.27 -18.04 -13.40
CA ASP A 270 22.49 -18.04 -12.61
C ASP A 270 22.40 -18.97 -11.39
N GLY A 271 21.30 -19.72 -11.25
CA GLY A 271 21.12 -20.69 -10.18
C GLY A 271 20.57 -20.10 -8.87
N TRP A 272 20.12 -18.84 -8.85
CA TRP A 272 19.51 -18.24 -7.67
C TRP A 272 18.07 -18.70 -7.50
N LYS A 273 17.75 -19.19 -6.30
CA LYS A 273 16.44 -19.76 -6.04
C LYS A 273 15.42 -18.70 -5.67
N THR A 274 14.27 -18.75 -6.34
CA THR A 274 13.07 -17.95 -6.02
C THR A 274 11.91 -18.88 -5.67
N LEU A 275 11.16 -18.53 -4.64
CA LEU A 275 9.89 -19.17 -4.29
C LEU A 275 8.75 -18.18 -4.49
N LEU A 276 7.77 -18.55 -5.30
CA LEU A 276 6.51 -17.84 -5.38
C LEU A 276 5.49 -18.54 -4.51
N ARG A 277 4.75 -17.78 -3.73
CA ARG A 277 3.64 -18.30 -2.92
C ARG A 277 2.43 -17.43 -3.10
N ILE A 278 1.25 -18.03 -2.94
CA ILE A 278 0.03 -17.25 -2.82
C ILE A 278 0.20 -16.29 -1.64
N PHE A 279 0.13 -15.01 -1.98
CA PHE A 279 0.08 -13.94 -1.02
C PHE A 279 -1.27 -13.27 -1.22
N LEU A 280 -2.29 -13.75 -0.50
CA LEU A 280 -3.53 -13.01 -0.40
C LEU A 280 -3.19 -11.68 0.27
N HIS A 281 -3.29 -10.60 -0.51
CA HIS A 281 -3.22 -9.25 0.00
C HIS A 281 -4.15 -9.15 1.23
N PRO A 282 -3.82 -8.38 2.28
CA PRO A 282 -4.65 -8.28 3.49
C PRO A 282 -6.16 -8.13 3.21
N ARG A 283 -6.51 -7.40 2.13
CA ARG A 283 -7.85 -7.30 1.51
C ARG A 283 -8.57 -8.63 1.26
N GLU A 284 -7.91 -9.61 0.67
CA GLU A 284 -8.51 -10.90 0.31
C GLU A 284 -8.58 -11.85 1.50
N ARG A 285 -7.62 -11.74 2.43
CA ARG A 285 -7.66 -12.45 3.71
C ARG A 285 -8.80 -11.94 4.59
N GLU A 286 -9.07 -10.63 4.60
CA GLU A 286 -10.25 -10.05 5.26
C GLU A 286 -11.55 -10.46 4.57
N ARG A 287 -11.63 -10.47 3.23
CA ARG A 287 -12.82 -10.99 2.51
C ARG A 287 -13.08 -12.46 2.82
N MET A 288 -12.05 -13.30 2.84
CA MET A 288 -12.18 -14.71 3.24
C MET A 288 -12.61 -14.87 4.70
N ASN A 289 -12.03 -14.07 5.60
CA ASN A 289 -12.41 -14.09 7.01
C ASN A 289 -13.85 -13.56 7.22
N LEU A 290 -14.31 -12.58 6.44
CA LEU A 290 -15.69 -12.08 6.46
C LEU A 290 -16.69 -13.16 6.01
N VAL A 291 -16.33 -13.94 4.99
CA VAL A 291 -17.13 -15.07 4.51
C VAL A 291 -17.20 -16.19 5.56
N LEU A 292 -16.14 -16.39 6.35
CA LEU A 292 -16.08 -17.39 7.42
C LEU A 292 -16.69 -16.90 8.76
N SER A 293 -16.71 -15.59 9.01
CA SER A 293 -17.25 -14.99 10.24
C SER A 293 -18.72 -14.60 10.13
N ASN A 294 -19.25 -14.47 8.92
CA ASN A 294 -20.69 -14.32 8.70
C ASN A 294 -21.35 -15.69 8.91
N ASN A 295 -21.83 -15.92 10.13
CA ASN A 295 -22.96 -16.79 10.38
C ASN A 295 -24.11 -16.33 9.48
N TYR A 296 -24.20 -16.89 8.27
CA TYR A 296 -25.45 -16.92 7.54
C TYR A 296 -26.42 -17.70 8.43
N THR A 297 -27.36 -16.98 9.03
CA THR A 297 -28.54 -17.57 9.66
C THR A 297 -29.17 -18.55 8.69
N GLU A 298 -29.52 -19.73 9.21
CA GLU A 298 -30.01 -20.98 8.58
C GLU A 298 -31.19 -20.89 7.59
N THR A 299 -31.55 -19.73 7.04
CA THR A 299 -32.76 -19.61 6.19
C THR A 299 -32.54 -19.69 4.69
N ASN A 300 -31.33 -19.99 4.19
CA ASN A 300 -31.12 -20.22 2.74
C ASN A 300 -30.11 -21.34 2.40
N LEU A 301 -29.79 -22.21 3.35
CA LEU A 301 -29.01 -23.43 3.09
C LEU A 301 -29.97 -24.62 3.12
N ALA A 302 -30.24 -25.22 1.96
CA ALA A 302 -30.77 -26.59 1.95
C ALA A 302 -29.65 -27.51 2.48
N THR A 303 -29.71 -27.83 3.76
CA THR A 303 -28.93 -28.93 4.35
C THR A 303 -29.54 -30.24 3.88
N TRP A 304 -28.76 -31.03 3.16
CA TRP A 304 -29.14 -32.38 2.76
C TRP A 304 -28.48 -33.37 3.74
N ASP A 305 -29.29 -33.95 4.63
CA ASP A 305 -28.88 -35.15 5.36
C ASP A 305 -29.05 -36.35 4.44
N LEU A 306 -27.93 -36.97 4.08
CA LEU A 306 -27.93 -38.26 3.39
C LEU A 306 -28.11 -39.35 4.44
N ASP A 307 -29.35 -39.68 4.76
CA ASP A 307 -29.65 -40.86 5.55
C ASP A 307 -29.51 -42.11 4.67
N SER A 308 -28.71 -43.07 5.16
CA SER A 308 -28.37 -44.28 4.41
C SER A 308 -29.49 -45.30 4.50
N GLY A 309 -30.38 -45.38 3.50
CA GLY A 309 -31.40 -46.42 3.49
C GLY A 309 -32.28 -46.47 2.24
N SER A 310 -32.11 -47.56 1.46
CA SER A 310 -33.07 -48.21 0.53
C SER A 310 -33.89 -47.36 -0.46
N GLY A 311 -33.79 -47.74 -1.74
CA GLY A 311 -34.40 -47.05 -2.86
C GLY A 311 -35.92 -46.96 -2.83
N GLY A 312 -36.42 -45.81 -3.27
CA GLY A 312 -37.81 -45.54 -3.60
C GLY A 312 -37.92 -44.15 -4.23
N GLN A 313 -38.57 -44.06 -5.40
CA GLN A 313 -38.92 -42.78 -6.04
C GLN A 313 -39.87 -41.99 -5.13
N GLN A 314 -39.49 -40.76 -4.75
CA GLN A 314 -40.39 -39.80 -4.10
C GLN A 314 -40.61 -38.57 -4.98
N ARG A 315 -41.89 -38.18 -5.15
CA ARG A 315 -42.32 -36.90 -5.75
C ARG A 315 -42.42 -35.84 -4.65
N PHE A 316 -42.00 -34.61 -4.95
CA PHE A 316 -42.18 -33.44 -4.07
C PHE A 316 -43.19 -32.45 -4.67
N SER A 317 -44.09 -31.91 -3.85
CA SER A 317 -45.13 -30.94 -4.20
C SER A 317 -44.65 -29.49 -4.06
N GLU A 318 -45.12 -28.61 -4.96
CA GLU A 318 -44.81 -27.18 -5.00
C GLU A 318 -45.36 -26.38 -3.80
N GLY A 319 -44.51 -25.52 -3.22
CA GLY A 319 -44.88 -24.48 -2.26
C GLY A 319 -44.30 -23.12 -2.68
N THR A 320 -45.13 -22.35 -3.37
CA THR A 320 -45.10 -20.88 -3.61
C THR A 320 -43.77 -20.18 -3.93
N GLY A 321 -43.60 -19.85 -5.22
CA GLY A 321 -43.17 -18.51 -5.63
C GLY A 321 -41.70 -18.31 -6.01
N ILE A 322 -41.25 -18.91 -7.12
CA ILE A 322 -40.37 -18.35 -8.18
C ILE A 322 -40.13 -19.52 -9.17
N ARG A 323 -40.50 -19.36 -10.44
CA ARG A 323 -40.20 -20.34 -11.51
C ARG A 323 -38.68 -20.41 -11.74
N ARG A 324 -38.06 -21.56 -11.47
CA ARG A 324 -36.78 -21.98 -12.07
C ARG A 324 -36.94 -23.41 -12.58
N GLU A 325 -36.54 -23.64 -13.83
CA GLU A 325 -36.55 -24.93 -14.49
C GLU A 325 -35.71 -25.95 -13.69
N MET A 326 -36.32 -27.07 -13.27
CA MET A 326 -35.62 -28.21 -12.68
C MET A 326 -35.06 -29.10 -13.79
N MET A 327 -33.75 -29.32 -13.78
CA MET A 327 -33.11 -30.45 -14.47
C MET A 327 -33.08 -31.64 -13.50
N MET A 328 -33.76 -32.73 -13.82
CA MET A 328 -33.65 -33.99 -13.07
C MET A 328 -32.28 -34.62 -13.31
N VAL A 329 -31.56 -34.97 -12.25
CA VAL A 329 -30.33 -35.78 -12.33
C VAL A 329 -30.61 -37.13 -11.68
N GLU A 330 -30.54 -38.19 -12.48
CA GLU A 330 -30.69 -39.58 -12.02
C GLU A 330 -29.34 -40.10 -11.50
N VAL A 331 -29.28 -40.51 -10.23
CA VAL A 331 -28.06 -41.04 -9.61
C VAL A 331 -28.12 -42.56 -9.59
N THR A 332 -27.30 -43.22 -10.42
CA THR A 332 -27.12 -44.68 -10.37
C THR A 332 -25.79 -45.05 -9.67
N THR A 333 -25.93 -46.01 -8.75
CA THR A 333 -25.03 -46.72 -7.82
C THR A 333 -23.50 -46.59 -7.91
N LEU A 334 -22.88 -46.33 -6.74
CA LEU A 334 -21.45 -46.21 -6.43
C LEU A 334 -20.68 -47.54 -6.34
N ARG A 335 -19.40 -47.55 -6.74
CA ARG A 335 -18.37 -48.44 -6.17
C ARG A 335 -17.28 -47.62 -5.45
N ARG A 336 -16.98 -48.03 -4.22
CA ARG A 336 -15.94 -47.48 -3.34
C ARG A 336 -14.55 -47.72 -3.93
N ASN A 337 -13.81 -46.66 -4.23
CA ASN A 337 -12.41 -46.44 -3.82
C ASN A 337 -11.81 -45.20 -4.51
N HIS A 338 -11.18 -44.33 -3.70
CA HIS A 338 -10.41 -43.11 -4.05
C HIS A 338 -11.22 -41.85 -4.39
N ASN A 339 -10.93 -40.78 -3.64
CA ASN A 339 -11.66 -39.51 -3.54
C ASN A 339 -11.47 -38.58 -4.76
N VAL A 340 -11.90 -39.00 -5.95
CA VAL A 340 -12.20 -38.11 -7.08
C VAL A 340 -13.41 -38.66 -7.82
N MET A 341 -14.51 -37.90 -7.85
CA MET A 341 -15.68 -38.22 -8.68
C MET A 341 -15.52 -37.47 -10.01
N ILE A 342 -15.27 -38.19 -11.11
CA ILE A 342 -15.38 -37.64 -12.47
C ILE A 342 -16.68 -38.21 -13.04
N ILE A 343 -17.69 -37.35 -13.22
CA ILE A 343 -18.90 -37.70 -13.97
C ILE A 343 -18.59 -37.46 -15.44
N LYS A 344 -18.68 -38.51 -16.27
CA LYS A 344 -18.61 -38.39 -17.72
C LYS A 344 -20.01 -38.03 -18.24
N GLU A 345 -20.11 -36.94 -18.99
CA GLU A 345 -21.37 -36.48 -19.57
C GLU A 345 -21.82 -37.38 -20.72
N ASN A 346 -23.11 -37.66 -20.80
CA ASN A 346 -23.75 -38.30 -21.94
C ASN A 346 -24.11 -37.21 -22.96
N GLU A 347 -23.83 -37.47 -24.23
CA GLU A 347 -24.00 -36.53 -25.35
C GLU A 347 -25.47 -36.16 -25.56
N THR A 348 -25.99 -35.09 -24.94
CA THR A 348 -27.22 -34.42 -25.43
C THR A 348 -27.45 -32.98 -24.94
N SER A 349 -26.66 -32.40 -24.02
CA SER A 349 -26.79 -30.98 -23.64
C SER A 349 -25.50 -30.19 -23.81
N LYS A 350 -25.52 -29.15 -24.65
CA LYS A 350 -24.44 -28.15 -24.77
C LYS A 350 -24.43 -27.20 -23.55
N MET A 351 -23.96 -27.65 -22.39
CA MET A 351 -23.57 -26.79 -21.26
C MET A 351 -22.40 -27.42 -20.50
N ASN A 352 -21.19 -26.87 -20.65
CA ASN A 352 -20.03 -27.29 -19.85
C ASN A 352 -20.17 -26.73 -18.42
N ASN A 353 -20.65 -27.53 -17.48
CA ASN A 353 -20.66 -27.20 -16.05
C ASN A 353 -19.55 -27.98 -15.32
N THR A 354 -18.70 -27.29 -14.56
CA THR A 354 -17.72 -27.93 -13.66
C THR A 354 -18.18 -27.74 -12.21
N LEU A 355 -18.39 -28.85 -11.50
CA LEU A 355 -18.76 -28.86 -10.08
C LEU A 355 -17.50 -28.93 -9.21
N TYR A 356 -17.38 -28.04 -8.23
CA TYR A 356 -16.32 -28.11 -7.21
C TYR A 356 -16.93 -28.48 -5.85
N VAL A 357 -16.42 -29.55 -5.26
CA VAL A 357 -16.81 -30.02 -3.92
C VAL A 357 -15.63 -29.81 -2.99
N TYR A 358 -15.82 -29.03 -1.92
CA TYR A 358 -14.82 -28.86 -0.87
C TYR A 358 -15.31 -29.50 0.42
N THR A 359 -14.36 -30.08 1.17
CA THR A 359 -14.63 -30.69 2.48
C THR A 359 -13.94 -29.83 3.53
N VAL A 360 -14.72 -29.34 4.51
CA VAL A 360 -14.20 -28.61 5.67
C VAL A 360 -14.62 -29.39 6.92
N GLY A 361 -13.68 -30.11 7.52
CA GLY A 361 -13.98 -31.06 8.60
C GLY A 361 -14.89 -32.22 8.14
N CYS A 362 -15.85 -32.65 8.98
CA CYS A 362 -16.80 -33.73 8.68
C CYS A 362 -18.03 -33.31 7.83
N ARG A 363 -18.12 -32.05 7.36
CA ARG A 363 -19.25 -31.58 6.54
C ARG A 363 -18.79 -31.20 5.12
N ARG A 364 -19.57 -31.63 4.12
CA ARG A 364 -19.36 -31.33 2.69
C ARG A 364 -20.21 -30.12 2.29
N VAL A 365 -19.61 -29.16 1.58
CA VAL A 365 -20.30 -27.99 1.02
C VAL A 365 -20.08 -27.98 -0.50
N ILE A 366 -21.16 -27.79 -1.27
CA ILE A 366 -21.17 -27.83 -2.74
C ILE A 366 -21.46 -26.43 -3.27
N PHE A 367 -20.66 -25.94 -4.21
CA PHE A 367 -20.93 -24.70 -4.96
C PHE A 367 -21.17 -25.02 -6.44
N LEU A 368 -22.18 -24.37 -7.04
CA LEU A 368 -22.46 -24.40 -8.47
C LEU A 368 -22.19 -23.02 -9.06
N LEU A 369 -21.31 -22.92 -10.06
CA LEU A 369 -21.02 -21.67 -10.78
C LEU A 369 -21.49 -21.82 -12.24
N THR A 370 -22.40 -20.95 -12.68
CA THR A 370 -22.86 -20.87 -14.08
C THR A 370 -22.01 -19.89 -14.90
N SER A 371 -21.93 -20.16 -16.21
CA SER A 371 -20.90 -19.70 -17.15
C SER A 371 -20.74 -18.18 -17.41
N THR A 372 -19.58 -17.86 -17.99
CA THR A 372 -18.91 -16.56 -18.15
C THR A 372 -19.53 -15.56 -19.12
N ALA A 373 -20.45 -15.95 -20.00
CA ALA A 373 -21.02 -15.03 -21.00
C ALA A 373 -21.97 -13.98 -20.39
N THR A 374 -22.66 -14.32 -19.31
CA THR A 374 -23.54 -13.39 -18.57
C THR A 374 -22.74 -12.49 -17.62
N ILE A 375 -21.54 -12.92 -17.22
CA ILE A 375 -20.65 -12.19 -16.29
C ILE A 375 -20.04 -10.95 -16.95
N VAL A 376 -19.68 -10.98 -18.22
CA VAL A 376 -19.06 -9.82 -18.89
C VAL A 376 -20.03 -8.63 -18.97
N LYS A 377 -21.29 -8.86 -19.37
CA LYS A 377 -22.33 -7.82 -19.39
C LYS A 377 -22.71 -7.31 -17.99
N THR A 378 -22.65 -8.16 -16.97
CA THR A 378 -22.95 -7.77 -15.58
C THR A 378 -21.76 -7.11 -14.87
N ALA A 379 -20.51 -7.43 -15.25
CA ALA A 379 -19.30 -6.81 -14.73
C ALA A 379 -19.11 -5.37 -15.24
N GLU A 380 -19.37 -5.11 -16.53
CA GLU A 380 -19.38 -3.76 -17.09
C GLU A 380 -20.51 -2.91 -16.48
N ALA A 381 -21.70 -3.49 -16.30
CA ALA A 381 -22.81 -2.83 -15.60
C ALA A 381 -22.46 -2.52 -14.13
N SER A 382 -21.83 -3.46 -13.41
CA SER A 382 -21.44 -3.29 -12.00
C SER A 382 -20.33 -2.26 -11.79
N SER A 383 -19.40 -2.11 -12.74
CA SER A 383 -18.32 -1.12 -12.67
C SER A 383 -18.84 0.30 -12.93
N ALA A 384 -19.81 0.44 -13.85
CA ALA A 384 -20.48 1.72 -14.09
C ALA A 384 -21.33 2.17 -12.89
N GLU A 385 -22.07 1.25 -12.26
CA GLU A 385 -22.82 1.53 -11.04
C GLU A 385 -21.91 1.91 -9.87
N LEU A 386 -20.77 1.24 -9.72
CA LEU A 386 -19.78 1.56 -8.68
C LEU A 386 -19.14 2.93 -8.90
N LEU A 387 -18.78 3.30 -10.13
CA LEU A 387 -18.23 4.64 -10.44
C LEU A 387 -19.24 5.79 -10.22
N ASP A 388 -20.54 5.49 -10.14
CA ASP A 388 -21.57 6.47 -9.79
C ASP A 388 -21.75 6.64 -8.28
N TRP A 389 -21.20 5.73 -7.46
CA TRP A 389 -21.28 5.75 -5.99
C TRP A 389 -20.90 7.10 -5.37
N PRO A 390 -19.75 7.74 -5.70
CA PRO A 390 -19.35 8.97 -5.02
C PRO A 390 -20.32 10.14 -5.20
N LYS A 391 -21.15 10.12 -6.26
CA LYS A 391 -22.17 11.15 -6.52
C LYS A 391 -23.43 10.97 -5.69
N LYS A 392 -23.71 9.75 -5.24
CA LYS A 392 -24.88 9.36 -4.44
C LYS A 392 -24.58 9.30 -2.95
N ASP A 393 -23.31 9.14 -2.60
CA ASP A 393 -22.79 9.01 -1.25
C ASP A 393 -22.83 10.35 -0.48
N ASN A 394 -22.93 10.28 0.85
CA ASN A 394 -22.86 11.44 1.72
C ASN A 394 -21.41 11.72 2.13
N ARG A 395 -20.84 12.83 1.62
CA ARG A 395 -19.41 13.13 1.75
C ARG A 395 -19.14 14.48 2.42
N PRO A 396 -19.32 14.60 3.75
CA PRO A 396 -18.93 15.81 4.45
C PRO A 396 -17.40 15.95 4.47
N LEU A 397 -16.88 17.15 4.22
CA LEU A 397 -15.48 17.45 4.56
C LEU A 397 -15.40 17.54 6.08
N LEU A 398 -14.55 16.71 6.71
CA LEU A 398 -14.52 16.57 8.17
C LEU A 398 -13.49 17.51 8.78
N HIS A 399 -12.22 17.31 8.41
CA HIS A 399 -11.12 18.09 8.94
C HIS A 399 -9.89 18.03 8.03
N VAL A 400 -8.97 18.95 8.26
CA VAL A 400 -7.61 18.89 7.71
C VAL A 400 -6.61 18.62 8.83
N VAL A 401 -5.72 17.66 8.61
CA VAL A 401 -4.70 17.27 9.57
C VAL A 401 -3.35 17.86 9.17
N TYR A 402 -2.70 18.53 10.10
CA TYR A 402 -1.33 19.03 9.92
C TYR A 402 -0.60 19.16 11.25
N ARG A 403 0.73 19.25 11.18
CA ARG A 403 1.61 19.16 12.34
C ARG A 403 2.08 20.52 12.82
N VAL A 404 2.20 20.69 14.12
CA VAL A 404 2.62 21.95 14.75
C VAL A 404 3.77 21.72 15.72
N GLY A 405 4.71 22.66 15.79
CA GLY A 405 5.88 22.58 16.66
C GLY A 405 5.59 22.91 18.12
N ASP A 406 4.53 23.66 18.38
CA ASP A 406 4.07 24.04 19.72
C ASP A 406 2.54 24.11 19.74
N LEU A 407 1.92 23.10 20.36
CA LEU A 407 0.47 22.94 20.34
C LEU A 407 -0.27 24.08 21.04
N ASP A 408 0.20 24.48 22.22
CA ASP A 408 -0.49 25.48 23.03
C ASP A 408 -0.32 26.88 22.44
N ARG A 409 0.84 27.17 21.84
CA ARG A 409 1.05 28.39 21.06
C ARG A 409 0.10 28.48 19.88
N THR A 410 -0.09 27.40 19.13
CA THR A 410 -0.98 27.39 17.97
C THR A 410 -2.46 27.43 18.37
N ILE A 411 -2.87 26.70 19.43
CA ILE A 411 -4.23 26.81 20.00
C ILE A 411 -4.52 28.25 20.42
N LYS A 412 -3.60 28.89 21.16
CA LYS A 412 -3.75 30.28 21.59
C LYS A 412 -3.83 31.23 20.40
N PHE A 413 -2.99 31.04 19.39
CA PHE A 413 -3.02 31.87 18.19
C PHE A 413 -4.35 31.75 17.44
N TYR A 414 -4.87 30.54 17.22
CA TYR A 414 -6.14 30.36 16.49
C TYR A 414 -7.36 30.83 17.27
N THR A 415 -7.36 30.63 18.59
CA THR A 415 -8.47 31.11 19.44
C THR A 415 -8.48 32.64 19.55
N GLU A 416 -7.32 33.27 19.80
CA GLU A 416 -7.25 34.72 19.99
C GLU A 416 -7.26 35.53 18.67
N CYS A 417 -6.58 35.05 17.62
CA CYS A 417 -6.46 35.79 16.37
C CYS A 417 -7.59 35.50 15.39
N PHE A 418 -8.00 34.24 15.28
CA PHE A 418 -9.00 33.80 14.29
C PHE A 418 -10.39 33.61 14.89
N GLY A 419 -10.52 33.57 16.22
CA GLY A 419 -11.80 33.32 16.88
C GLY A 419 -12.27 31.86 16.77
N MET A 420 -11.36 30.92 16.49
CA MET A 420 -11.67 29.50 16.54
C MET A 420 -11.93 29.05 17.99
N LYS A 421 -12.66 27.96 18.15
CA LYS A 421 -12.88 27.29 19.43
C LYS A 421 -12.05 26.02 19.48
N LEU A 422 -11.40 25.76 20.61
CA LEU A 422 -10.87 24.44 20.91
C LEU A 422 -12.06 23.52 21.21
N LEU A 423 -12.27 22.51 20.35
CA LEU A 423 -13.41 21.61 20.42
C LEU A 423 -13.07 20.37 21.25
N ARG A 424 -11.86 19.83 21.02
CA ARG A 424 -11.37 18.64 21.70
C ARG A 424 -9.85 18.62 21.70
N LYS A 425 -9.25 18.05 22.75
CA LYS A 425 -7.80 17.80 22.85
C LYS A 425 -7.64 16.36 23.32
N ARG A 426 -6.79 15.58 22.63
CA ARG A 426 -6.54 14.17 22.96
C ARG A 426 -5.04 13.95 23.04
N ASP A 427 -4.55 13.56 24.20
CA ASP A 427 -3.17 13.17 24.37
C ASP A 427 -3.03 11.66 24.20
N VAL A 428 -1.97 11.22 23.51
CA VAL A 428 -1.67 9.81 23.22
C VAL A 428 -0.20 9.54 23.56
N PRO A 429 0.15 9.48 24.87
CA PRO A 429 1.54 9.35 25.32
C PRO A 429 2.26 8.11 24.79
N GLU A 430 1.53 7.01 24.62
CA GLU A 430 2.03 5.73 24.11
C GLU A 430 2.56 5.84 22.67
N GLU A 431 1.98 6.73 21.86
CA GLU A 431 2.44 7.03 20.50
C GLU A 431 3.17 8.38 20.39
N LYS A 432 3.40 9.05 21.53
CA LYS A 432 4.16 10.30 21.66
C LYS A 432 3.62 11.44 20.82
N TYR A 433 2.30 11.61 20.79
CA TYR A 433 1.67 12.79 20.18
C TYR A 433 0.43 13.27 20.92
N THR A 434 0.06 14.53 20.70
CA THR A 434 -1.18 15.14 21.16
C THR A 434 -1.94 15.72 19.96
N ASN A 435 -3.24 15.46 19.87
CA ASN A 435 -4.13 16.14 18.94
C ASN A 435 -4.91 17.28 19.57
N ALA A 436 -5.20 18.32 18.79
CA ALA A 436 -6.19 19.34 19.13
C ALA A 436 -7.09 19.64 17.91
N PHE A 437 -8.39 19.67 18.14
CA PHE A 437 -9.40 19.95 17.12
C PHE A 437 -9.94 21.36 17.32
N LEU A 438 -9.82 22.22 16.31
CA LEU A 438 -10.28 23.61 16.38
C LEU A 438 -11.13 24.01 15.18
N GLY A 439 -12.16 24.79 15.41
CA GLY A 439 -13.03 25.27 14.34
C GLY A 439 -14.02 26.32 14.80
N PHE A 440 -14.97 26.67 13.94
CA PHE A 440 -15.98 27.69 14.22
C PHE A 440 -17.32 27.12 14.71
N GLY A 441 -17.47 25.80 14.66
CA GLY A 441 -18.64 25.05 15.12
C GLY A 441 -18.26 23.62 15.49
N PRO A 442 -19.24 22.79 15.92
CA PRO A 442 -18.98 21.42 16.32
C PRO A 442 -18.54 20.54 15.13
N GLU A 443 -17.65 19.57 15.40
CA GLU A 443 -17.08 18.64 14.41
C GLU A 443 -18.16 17.85 13.63
N THR A 444 -19.38 17.72 14.17
CA THR A 444 -20.51 17.05 13.51
C THR A 444 -21.10 17.81 12.32
N SER A 445 -20.87 19.13 12.23
CA SER A 445 -21.54 19.98 11.24
C SER A 445 -20.63 20.99 10.55
N ASN A 446 -19.37 21.06 10.96
CA ASN A 446 -18.38 22.01 10.49
C ASN A 446 -17.05 21.33 10.16
N PHE A 447 -16.35 21.90 9.18
CA PHE A 447 -14.97 21.56 8.88
C PHE A 447 -14.04 22.15 9.94
N VAL A 448 -13.11 21.34 10.44
CA VAL A 448 -12.20 21.73 11.53
C VAL A 448 -10.74 21.47 11.17
N VAL A 449 -9.82 22.09 11.91
CA VAL A 449 -8.41 21.73 11.86
C VAL A 449 -8.12 20.68 12.93
N GLU A 450 -7.42 19.62 12.56
CA GLU A 450 -6.81 18.67 13.48
C GLU A 450 -5.31 18.96 13.53
N LEU A 451 -4.85 19.50 14.65
CA LEU A 451 -3.45 19.72 14.92
C LEU A 451 -2.84 18.46 15.48
N THR A 452 -1.65 18.10 15.01
CA THR A 452 -0.85 17.01 15.58
C THR A 452 0.48 17.57 16.10
N TYR A 453 0.67 17.50 17.41
CA TYR A 453 1.96 17.78 18.04
C TYR A 453 2.66 16.47 18.36
N ASN A 454 3.80 16.19 17.71
CA ASN A 454 4.65 15.06 18.05
C ASN A 454 5.64 15.51 19.13
N TYR A 455 5.81 14.71 20.19
CA TYR A 455 6.63 15.09 21.32
C TYR A 455 8.07 15.37 20.89
N ASN A 456 8.62 16.48 21.39
CA ASN A 456 9.99 16.93 21.10
C ASN A 456 10.26 17.26 19.62
N VAL A 457 9.23 17.45 18.79
CA VAL A 457 9.38 17.92 17.41
C VAL A 457 8.83 19.33 17.29
N SER A 458 9.73 20.32 17.16
CA SER A 458 9.39 21.75 17.26
C SER A 458 9.24 22.47 15.91
N SER A 459 9.45 21.79 14.78
CA SER A 459 9.33 22.40 13.46
C SER A 459 9.13 21.35 12.36
N TYR A 460 8.45 21.74 11.28
CA TYR A 460 8.21 20.89 10.12
C TYR A 460 8.48 21.65 8.82
N ASP A 461 8.82 20.93 7.75
CA ASP A 461 8.90 21.52 6.42
C ASP A 461 7.50 21.62 5.80
N ILE A 462 7.04 22.82 5.48
CA ILE A 462 5.74 23.04 4.82
C ILE A 462 5.78 22.55 3.36
N GLY A 463 6.95 22.52 2.75
CA GLY A 463 7.11 22.23 1.33
C GLY A 463 6.58 23.34 0.42
N THR A 464 6.74 23.13 -0.88
CA THR A 464 6.33 24.09 -1.92
C THR A 464 4.95 23.80 -2.50
N GLY A 465 4.34 22.66 -2.15
CA GLY A 465 3.05 22.23 -2.65
C GLY A 465 1.88 22.81 -1.87
N PHE A 466 2.02 22.96 -0.56
CA PHE A 466 0.95 23.49 0.28
C PHE A 466 0.73 24.97 -0.04
N GLY A 467 -0.52 25.35 -0.24
CA GLY A 467 -0.92 26.71 -0.58
C GLY A 467 -1.22 27.53 0.67
N HIS A 468 -2.43 27.34 1.20
CA HIS A 468 -2.95 28.03 2.36
C HIS A 468 -4.23 27.34 2.86
N PHE A 469 -4.66 27.70 4.05
CA PHE A 469 -6.06 27.58 4.48
C PHE A 469 -6.76 28.91 4.29
N ALA A 470 -8.09 28.95 4.18
CA ALA A 470 -8.81 30.22 4.13
C ALA A 470 -9.88 30.35 5.21
N ILE A 471 -9.99 31.56 5.76
CA ILE A 471 -11.00 31.95 6.74
C ILE A 471 -11.84 33.09 6.16
N ALA A 472 -13.13 32.84 5.98
CA ALA A 472 -14.11 33.87 5.69
C ALA A 472 -14.46 34.64 6.98
N THR A 473 -14.34 35.97 6.94
CA THR A 473 -14.65 36.86 8.08
C THR A 473 -15.42 38.07 7.59
N GLN A 474 -16.20 38.70 8.46
CA GLN A 474 -16.94 39.93 8.14
C GLN A 474 -16.03 41.16 8.10
N ASP A 475 -14.90 41.13 8.79
CA ASP A 475 -13.94 42.23 8.86
C ASP A 475 -12.51 41.68 8.81
N VAL A 476 -11.89 41.74 7.63
CA VAL A 476 -10.52 41.25 7.43
C VAL A 476 -9.51 42.17 8.13
N SER A 477 -9.74 43.48 8.12
CA SER A 477 -8.83 44.46 8.71
C SER A 477 -8.69 44.24 10.22
N LYS A 478 -9.81 44.03 10.92
CA LYS A 478 -9.81 43.73 12.36
C LYS A 478 -9.06 42.44 12.70
N VAL A 479 -9.21 41.39 11.89
CA VAL A 479 -8.47 40.13 12.10
C VAL A 479 -6.98 40.36 11.87
N VAL A 480 -6.59 41.09 10.83
CA VAL A 480 -5.18 41.42 10.56
C VAL A 480 -4.57 42.26 11.69
N GLU A 481 -5.28 43.26 12.20
CA GLU A 481 -4.84 44.06 13.35
C GLU A 481 -4.64 43.20 14.60
N THR A 482 -5.57 42.26 14.86
CA THR A 482 -5.46 41.32 15.98
C THR A 482 -4.25 40.40 15.80
N VAL A 483 -4.06 39.82 14.61
CA VAL A 483 -2.89 39.00 14.27
C VAL A 483 -1.60 39.79 14.51
N ARG A 484 -1.54 41.05 14.07
CA ARG A 484 -0.37 41.92 14.26
C ARG A 484 -0.10 42.18 15.74
N ALA A 485 -1.13 42.52 16.50
CA ALA A 485 -1.03 42.77 17.94
C ALA A 485 -0.59 41.52 18.75
N LYS A 486 -0.90 40.32 18.24
CA LYS A 486 -0.55 39.03 18.86
C LYS A 486 0.75 38.43 18.30
N GLY A 487 1.51 39.20 17.51
CA GLY A 487 2.83 38.80 16.99
C GLY A 487 2.80 37.83 15.80
N GLY A 488 1.64 37.64 15.16
CA GLY A 488 1.53 36.90 13.90
C GLY A 488 2.03 37.71 12.70
N LYS A 489 2.44 37.01 11.64
CA LYS A 489 3.06 37.65 10.47
C LYS A 489 2.03 37.93 9.38
N VAL A 490 1.83 39.20 9.05
CA VAL A 490 1.04 39.62 7.88
C VAL A 490 1.94 39.55 6.64
N ILE A 491 1.55 38.77 5.63
CA ILE A 491 2.31 38.62 4.37
C ILE A 491 1.60 39.27 3.17
N ARG A 492 0.33 39.64 3.31
CA ARG A 492 -0.40 40.54 2.41
C ARG A 492 -1.41 41.35 3.21
N GLU A 493 -1.30 42.66 3.16
CA GLU A 493 -2.23 43.56 3.85
C GLU A 493 -3.67 43.46 3.28
N PRO A 494 -4.69 43.84 4.07
CA PRO A 494 -6.07 43.96 3.60
C PRO A 494 -6.15 44.85 2.38
N GLY A 495 -6.73 44.32 1.32
CA GLY A 495 -6.95 45.07 0.08
C GLY A 495 -7.85 44.33 -0.88
N PRO A 496 -8.29 44.99 -1.97
CA PRO A 496 -9.12 44.36 -2.98
C PRO A 496 -8.41 43.15 -3.60
N VAL A 497 -9.07 42.00 -3.60
CA VAL A 497 -8.56 40.80 -4.28
C VAL A 497 -8.71 41.01 -5.79
N LYS A 498 -7.62 40.94 -6.55
CA LYS A 498 -7.68 41.12 -8.02
C LYS A 498 -8.71 40.18 -8.67
N GLY A 499 -9.74 40.77 -9.30
CA GLY A 499 -10.81 40.03 -9.96
C GLY A 499 -11.89 39.46 -9.04
N ARG A 500 -11.92 39.85 -7.75
CA ARG A 500 -13.07 39.64 -6.86
C ARG A 500 -13.44 40.99 -6.22
N GLY A 501 -14.73 41.31 -6.11
CA GLY A 501 -15.20 42.52 -5.41
C GLY A 501 -15.07 42.45 -3.87
N SER A 502 -14.17 41.61 -3.34
CA SER A 502 -14.01 41.34 -1.90
C SER A 502 -12.64 41.78 -1.42
N VAL A 503 -12.56 42.23 -0.17
CA VAL A 503 -11.31 42.51 0.53
C VAL A 503 -10.70 41.19 0.98
N GLY A 504 -9.38 41.06 0.88
CA GLY A 504 -8.68 39.92 1.44
C GLY A 504 -7.26 40.25 1.86
N ALA A 505 -6.70 39.40 2.72
CA ALA A 505 -5.35 39.50 3.27
C ALA A 505 -4.73 38.11 3.36
N PHE A 506 -3.42 38.06 3.61
CA PHE A 506 -2.74 36.81 3.94
C PHE A 506 -1.91 36.99 5.21
N VAL A 507 -2.03 36.04 6.11
CA VAL A 507 -1.24 35.97 7.34
C VAL A 507 -0.55 34.60 7.43
N LYS A 508 0.45 34.51 8.30
CA LYS A 508 1.06 33.25 8.70
C LYS A 508 0.84 33.00 10.18
N ASP A 509 0.60 31.74 10.50
CA ASP A 509 0.54 31.26 11.87
C ASP A 509 1.96 31.04 12.47
N PRO A 510 2.07 30.56 13.73
CA PRO A 510 3.36 30.35 14.39
C PRO A 510 4.33 29.42 13.66
N ASP A 511 3.83 28.38 12.99
CA ASP A 511 4.62 27.38 12.26
C ASP A 511 4.89 27.81 10.80
N GLY A 512 4.22 28.86 10.33
CA GLY A 512 4.44 29.47 9.03
C GLY A 512 3.42 29.08 7.95
N TYR A 513 2.36 28.37 8.32
CA TYR A 513 1.23 28.06 7.44
C TYR A 513 0.53 29.36 7.05
N ALA A 514 0.28 29.52 5.75
CA ALA A 514 -0.44 30.67 5.24
C ALA A 514 -1.94 30.50 5.44
N PHE A 515 -2.60 31.56 5.89
CA PHE A 515 -4.04 31.70 5.95
C PHE A 515 -4.48 32.88 5.07
N GLU A 516 -5.33 32.61 4.07
CA GLU A 516 -6.06 33.65 3.35
C GLU A 516 -7.25 34.11 4.20
N LEU A 517 -7.36 35.41 4.41
CA LEU A 517 -8.53 36.02 5.04
C LEU A 517 -9.40 36.62 3.94
N ILE A 518 -10.67 36.23 3.88
CA ILE A 518 -11.59 36.64 2.82
C ILE A 518 -12.77 37.37 3.45
N GLN A 519 -12.98 38.64 3.07
CA GLN A 519 -14.11 39.40 3.58
C GLN A 519 -15.39 38.93 2.91
N ARG A 520 -16.31 38.37 3.69
CA ARG A 520 -17.62 37.89 3.25
C ARG A 520 -18.67 38.22 4.31
N GLY A 521 -19.95 38.23 3.92
CA GLY A 521 -21.04 38.23 4.89
C GLY A 521 -21.02 36.98 5.79
N PRO A 522 -21.94 36.88 6.76
CA PRO A 522 -22.07 35.69 7.59
C PRO A 522 -22.12 34.41 6.72
N THR A 523 -21.29 33.43 7.06
CA THR A 523 -21.27 32.12 6.39
C THR A 523 -21.43 31.02 7.44
N ARG A 524 -22.03 29.91 7.02
CA ARG A 524 -22.13 28.70 7.84
C ARG A 524 -20.75 28.09 8.12
N GLU A 525 -19.80 28.24 7.18
CA GLU A 525 -18.50 27.59 7.24
C GLU A 525 -17.37 28.61 7.06
N PRO A 526 -16.91 29.27 8.14
CA PRO A 526 -15.84 30.24 8.05
C PRO A 526 -14.51 29.63 7.60
N LEU A 527 -14.17 28.39 7.99
CA LEU A 527 -12.97 27.70 7.51
C LEU A 527 -13.23 27.13 6.11
N CYS A 528 -13.12 27.99 5.09
CA CYS A 528 -13.79 27.80 3.82
C CYS A 528 -12.90 27.23 2.70
N GLN A 529 -11.58 27.14 2.87
CA GLN A 529 -10.72 26.55 1.82
C GLN A 529 -9.51 25.80 2.38
N VAL A 530 -9.14 24.74 1.65
CA VAL A 530 -7.81 24.14 1.68
C VAL A 530 -7.23 24.29 0.27
N MET A 531 -6.10 24.97 0.13
CA MET A 531 -5.46 25.20 -1.17
C MET A 531 -4.21 24.34 -1.34
N LEU A 532 -4.20 23.53 -2.40
CA LEU A 532 -3.10 22.65 -2.76
C LEU A 532 -2.63 22.94 -4.20
N ARG A 533 -1.31 22.94 -4.41
CA ARG A 533 -0.76 23.05 -5.76
C ARG A 533 -0.70 21.69 -6.44
N VAL A 534 -1.00 21.69 -7.74
CA VAL A 534 -1.00 20.51 -8.60
C VAL A 534 -0.22 20.79 -9.88
N GLY A 535 0.40 19.76 -10.44
CA GLY A 535 1.19 19.82 -11.66
C GLY A 535 0.38 19.74 -12.95
N ASP A 536 -0.85 19.21 -12.87
CA ASP A 536 -1.82 19.15 -13.96
C ASP A 536 -3.23 19.37 -13.40
N LEU A 537 -3.82 20.53 -13.70
CA LEU A 537 -5.12 20.91 -13.15
C LEU A 537 -6.26 20.06 -13.70
N ASP A 538 -6.25 19.72 -14.99
CA ASP A 538 -7.36 19.01 -15.62
C ASP A 538 -7.38 17.55 -15.16
N ARG A 539 -6.20 16.93 -15.04
CA ARG A 539 -6.06 15.61 -14.42
C ARG A 539 -6.52 15.61 -12.97
N ALA A 540 -6.13 16.63 -12.19
CA ALA A 540 -6.54 16.74 -10.79
C ALA A 540 -8.06 16.93 -10.67
N ILE A 541 -8.67 17.85 -11.42
CA ILE A 541 -10.13 18.05 -11.44
C ILE A 541 -10.83 16.73 -11.75
N LYS A 542 -10.45 16.06 -12.83
CA LYS A 542 -11.06 14.78 -13.24
C LYS A 542 -10.92 13.70 -12.16
N PHE A 543 -9.79 13.69 -11.44
CA PHE A 543 -9.57 12.80 -10.31
C PHE A 543 -10.54 13.08 -9.16
N TYR A 544 -10.64 14.32 -8.70
CA TYR A 544 -11.54 14.69 -7.59
C TYR A 544 -13.03 14.53 -7.97
N GLU A 545 -13.40 14.71 -9.24
CA GLU A 545 -14.75 14.41 -9.73
C GLU A 545 -15.05 12.91 -9.70
N LYS A 546 -14.17 12.07 -10.26
CA LYS A 546 -14.42 10.63 -10.39
C LYS A 546 -14.21 9.87 -9.08
N ALA A 547 -13.11 10.11 -8.37
CA ALA A 547 -12.74 9.37 -7.16
C ALA A 547 -13.56 9.81 -5.95
N LEU A 548 -13.90 11.10 -5.89
CA LEU A 548 -14.47 11.73 -4.72
C LEU A 548 -15.86 12.29 -4.91
N GLY A 549 -16.39 12.34 -6.14
CA GLY A 549 -17.72 12.87 -6.42
C GLY A 549 -17.82 14.39 -6.22
N MET A 550 -16.69 15.09 -6.13
CA MET A 550 -16.68 16.55 -5.99
C MET A 550 -17.17 17.20 -7.29
N LYS A 551 -17.80 18.36 -7.17
CA LYS A 551 -18.15 19.20 -8.32
C LYS A 551 -17.08 20.26 -8.53
N LEU A 552 -16.71 20.50 -9.78
CA LEU A 552 -16.00 21.72 -10.15
C LEU A 552 -16.97 22.91 -10.03
N LEU A 553 -16.85 23.67 -8.94
CA LEU A 553 -17.72 24.81 -8.64
C LEU A 553 -17.33 26.04 -9.45
N ARG A 554 -16.03 26.20 -9.70
CA ARG A 554 -15.48 27.34 -10.43
C ARG A 554 -14.09 27.01 -10.96
N LYS A 555 -13.82 27.38 -12.22
CA LYS A 555 -12.47 27.39 -12.82
C LYS A 555 -12.10 28.81 -13.20
N ILE A 556 -10.90 29.24 -12.83
CA ILE A 556 -10.43 30.62 -13.05
C ILE A 556 -9.06 30.57 -13.72
N GLU A 557 -9.00 31.11 -14.93
CA GLU A 557 -7.75 31.30 -15.65
C GLU A 557 -7.19 32.70 -15.42
N ARG A 558 -5.87 32.76 -15.17
CA ARG A 558 -5.12 34.00 -14.96
C ARG A 558 -3.83 33.95 -15.78
N PRO A 559 -3.92 34.00 -17.13
CA PRO A 559 -2.75 33.88 -17.99
C PRO A 559 -1.70 34.98 -17.73
N SER A 560 -2.13 36.20 -17.43
CA SER A 560 -1.24 37.32 -17.07
C SER A 560 -0.43 37.07 -15.79
N ASN A 561 -0.94 36.24 -14.87
CA ASN A 561 -0.25 35.85 -13.64
C ASN A 561 0.33 34.42 -13.70
N LYS A 562 0.24 33.75 -14.85
CA LYS A 562 0.74 32.39 -15.10
C LYS A 562 0.21 31.32 -14.13
N TYR A 563 -1.09 31.39 -13.79
CA TYR A 563 -1.73 30.32 -13.02
C TYR A 563 -3.20 30.12 -13.40
N THR A 564 -3.71 28.93 -13.09
CA THR A 564 -5.12 28.55 -13.20
C THR A 564 -5.57 27.90 -11.90
N ILE A 565 -6.81 28.16 -11.48
CA ILE A 565 -7.40 27.64 -10.25
C ILE A 565 -8.66 26.83 -10.57
N GLY A 566 -8.86 25.69 -9.90
CA GLY A 566 -10.12 24.95 -9.85
C GLY A 566 -10.63 24.82 -8.41
N MET A 567 -11.88 25.18 -8.16
CA MET A 567 -12.55 25.05 -6.86
C MET A 567 -13.41 23.79 -6.87
N MET A 568 -13.07 22.81 -6.05
CA MET A 568 -13.75 21.53 -5.96
C MET A 568 -14.50 21.42 -4.62
N GLY A 569 -15.74 20.92 -4.61
CA GLY A 569 -16.46 20.71 -3.36
C GLY A 569 -17.82 20.04 -3.51
N TYR A 570 -18.51 19.86 -2.39
CA TYR A 570 -19.83 19.20 -2.33
C TYR A 570 -20.99 20.20 -2.19
N GLY A 571 -20.71 21.40 -1.64
CA GLY A 571 -21.69 22.47 -1.42
C GLY A 571 -21.41 23.71 -2.26
N LYS A 572 -22.18 24.79 -1.99
CA LYS A 572 -21.93 26.11 -2.58
C LYS A 572 -20.63 26.69 -2.00
N GLU A 573 -19.80 27.31 -2.86
CA GLU A 573 -18.51 27.89 -2.44
C GLU A 573 -18.61 29.00 -1.36
N SER A 574 -19.78 29.64 -1.23
CA SER A 574 -20.02 30.67 -0.20
C SER A 574 -20.26 30.10 1.20
N ASP A 575 -20.76 28.86 1.28
CA ASP A 575 -21.37 28.31 2.51
C ASP A 575 -20.75 26.96 2.92
N SER A 576 -19.69 26.52 2.25
CA SER A 576 -19.00 25.26 2.52
C SER A 576 -17.50 25.38 2.31
N THR A 577 -16.73 24.47 2.90
CA THR A 577 -15.31 24.30 2.60
C THR A 577 -15.13 23.75 1.20
N VAL A 578 -14.16 24.30 0.47
CA VAL A 578 -13.77 23.82 -0.87
C VAL A 578 -12.29 23.47 -0.91
N LEU A 579 -11.96 22.52 -1.76
CA LEU A 579 -10.59 22.23 -2.16
C LEU A 579 -10.21 23.14 -3.33
N GLU A 580 -9.30 24.08 -3.10
CA GLU A 580 -8.75 24.93 -4.13
C GLU A 580 -7.50 24.28 -4.74
N LEU A 581 -7.56 23.92 -6.02
CA LEU A 581 -6.44 23.36 -6.77
C LEU A 581 -5.80 24.47 -7.60
N THR A 582 -4.52 24.76 -7.36
CA THR A 582 -3.77 25.78 -8.11
C THR A 582 -2.70 25.15 -8.99
N TYR A 583 -2.79 25.37 -10.29
CA TYR A 583 -1.73 25.05 -11.25
C TYR A 583 -0.99 26.32 -11.66
N LYS A 584 0.32 26.36 -11.41
CA LYS A 584 1.20 27.39 -11.99
C LYS A 584 1.70 26.91 -13.33
N HIS A 585 1.52 27.74 -14.37
CA HIS A 585 1.82 27.35 -15.75
C HIS A 585 3.30 26.95 -15.90
N GLY A 586 3.53 25.72 -16.36
CA GLY A 586 4.87 25.16 -16.55
C GLY A 586 5.52 24.54 -15.30
N VAL A 587 4.83 24.52 -14.15
CA VAL A 587 5.34 23.90 -12.92
C VAL A 587 4.57 22.61 -12.64
N THR A 588 5.23 21.47 -12.81
CA THR A 588 4.59 20.14 -12.75
C THR A 588 4.86 19.38 -11.45
N GLN A 589 5.77 19.87 -10.60
CA GLN A 589 6.16 19.18 -9.36
C GLN A 589 6.31 20.17 -8.21
N TYR A 590 5.97 19.71 -7.01
CA TYR A 590 6.10 20.44 -5.76
C TYR A 590 6.51 19.50 -4.64
N THR A 591 7.30 19.98 -3.69
CA THR A 591 7.60 19.23 -2.47
C THR A 591 6.38 19.26 -1.55
N LYS A 592 6.02 18.10 -0.98
CA LYS A 592 4.89 17.99 -0.04
C LYS A 592 5.22 18.47 1.37
N GLY A 593 6.51 18.51 1.69
CA GLY A 593 7.00 18.77 3.03
C GLY A 593 6.63 17.65 4.01
N THR A 594 6.86 17.90 5.28
CA THR A 594 6.51 17.02 6.40
C THR A 594 5.41 17.61 7.29
N ALA A 595 4.95 18.83 7.01
CA ALA A 595 4.04 19.57 7.89
C ALA A 595 2.55 19.23 7.63
N TYR A 596 2.05 19.43 6.41
CA TYR A 596 0.70 19.01 6.01
C TYR A 596 0.62 17.47 6.00
N ALA A 597 -0.43 16.90 6.57
CA ALA A 597 -0.60 15.45 6.62
C ALA A 597 -1.64 14.96 5.61
N GLN A 598 -2.91 15.34 5.77
CA GLN A 598 -4.01 14.85 4.93
C GLN A 598 -5.29 15.66 5.10
N MET A 599 -6.23 15.51 4.17
CA MET A 599 -7.64 15.91 4.35
C MET A 599 -8.51 14.69 4.65
N ALA A 600 -9.42 14.80 5.61
CA ALA A 600 -10.39 13.77 5.94
C ALA A 600 -11.77 14.10 5.39
N ILE A 601 -12.40 13.12 4.74
CA ILE A 601 -13.72 13.23 4.13
C ILE A 601 -14.59 12.07 4.60
N GLY A 602 -15.82 12.35 5.00
CA GLY A 602 -16.79 11.34 5.36
C GLY A 602 -17.26 10.53 4.15
N THR A 603 -17.71 9.30 4.40
CA THR A 603 -18.40 8.46 3.41
C THR A 603 -19.29 7.46 4.15
N ASP A 604 -20.43 7.10 3.58
CA ASP A 604 -21.30 6.09 4.18
C ASP A 604 -20.75 4.66 4.00
N ASP A 605 -19.79 4.46 3.08
CA ASP A 605 -19.16 3.17 2.82
C ASP A 605 -17.72 3.34 2.32
N VAL A 606 -16.75 3.18 3.24
CA VAL A 606 -15.33 3.26 2.92
C VAL A 606 -14.85 2.17 1.95
N TYR A 607 -15.55 1.03 1.87
CA TYR A 607 -15.16 -0.07 0.98
C TYR A 607 -15.53 0.27 -0.46
N LYS A 608 -16.79 0.67 -0.72
CA LYS A 608 -17.19 1.13 -2.06
C LYS A 608 -16.36 2.33 -2.50
N SER A 609 -16.19 3.30 -1.62
CA SER A 609 -15.38 4.48 -1.89
C SER A 609 -13.93 4.12 -2.19
N GLY A 610 -13.35 3.16 -1.45
CA GLY A 610 -12.01 2.64 -1.70
C GLY A 610 -11.88 1.92 -3.04
N GLU A 611 -12.86 1.12 -3.45
CA GLU A 611 -12.84 0.48 -4.78
C GLU A 611 -12.96 1.50 -5.92
N VAL A 612 -13.79 2.53 -5.77
CA VAL A 612 -13.87 3.62 -6.77
C VAL A 612 -12.53 4.33 -6.92
N VAL A 613 -11.88 4.68 -5.80
CA VAL A 613 -10.55 5.30 -5.84
C VAL A 613 -9.53 4.41 -6.55
N LYS A 614 -9.56 3.08 -6.35
CA LYS A 614 -8.67 2.15 -7.07
C LYS A 614 -8.89 2.19 -8.58
N ILE A 615 -10.15 2.15 -9.04
CA ILE A 615 -10.48 2.21 -10.46
C ILE A 615 -10.00 3.54 -11.05
N VAL A 616 -10.23 4.65 -10.35
CA VAL A 616 -9.81 5.98 -10.82
C VAL A 616 -8.28 6.13 -10.82
N ASN A 617 -7.58 5.55 -9.83
CA ASN A 617 -6.11 5.56 -9.80
C ASN A 617 -5.49 4.85 -11.01
N GLN A 618 -6.12 3.79 -11.52
CA GLN A 618 -5.65 3.09 -12.73
C GLN A 618 -5.71 3.99 -13.97
N GLU A 619 -6.66 4.93 -14.03
CA GLU A 619 -6.82 5.85 -15.15
C GLU A 619 -5.99 7.14 -15.01
N LEU A 620 -5.96 7.73 -13.80
CA LEU A 620 -5.48 9.10 -13.61
C LEU A 620 -4.22 9.21 -12.75
N GLY A 621 -3.72 8.09 -12.21
CA GLY A 621 -2.66 8.07 -11.23
C GLY A 621 -3.16 8.29 -9.81
N GLY A 622 -2.26 8.15 -8.84
CA GLY A 622 -2.58 8.07 -7.41
C GLY A 622 -2.31 6.68 -6.85
N LYS A 623 -2.44 6.51 -5.53
CA LYS A 623 -2.08 5.26 -4.84
C LYS A 623 -2.88 5.08 -3.56
N ILE A 624 -3.49 3.92 -3.36
CA ILE A 624 -4.03 3.55 -2.03
C ILE A 624 -2.86 3.43 -1.05
N THR A 625 -2.93 4.12 0.08
CA THR A 625 -1.91 4.08 1.16
C THR A 625 -2.37 3.26 2.35
N ARG A 626 -3.68 3.12 2.55
CA ARG A 626 -4.27 2.22 3.53
C ARG A 626 -5.57 1.69 2.98
N GLU A 627 -5.79 0.40 3.16
CA GLU A 627 -7.02 -0.25 2.75
C GLU A 627 -8.24 0.13 3.57
N ALA A 628 -9.40 0.04 2.91
CA ALA A 628 -10.69 0.14 3.57
C ALA A 628 -10.79 -0.92 4.67
N GLY A 629 -10.90 -0.47 5.91
CA GLY A 629 -11.01 -1.36 7.06
C GLY A 629 -10.90 -0.60 8.38
N PRO A 630 -11.25 -1.26 9.50
CA PRO A 630 -11.17 -0.67 10.83
C PRO A 630 -9.72 -0.36 11.21
N VAL A 631 -9.50 0.79 11.84
CA VAL A 631 -8.21 1.10 12.49
C VAL A 631 -8.08 0.25 13.76
N PRO A 632 -6.98 -0.52 13.92
CA PRO A 632 -6.75 -1.28 15.14
C PRO A 632 -6.82 -0.37 16.38
N GLY A 633 -7.48 -0.83 17.43
CA GLY A 633 -7.68 -0.07 18.67
C GLY A 633 -8.85 0.93 18.63
N LEU A 634 -9.03 1.67 17.52
CA LEU A 634 -10.13 2.64 17.39
C LEU A 634 -11.43 2.02 16.84
N GLY A 635 -11.33 0.97 16.01
CA GLY A 635 -12.47 0.34 15.34
C GLY A 635 -13.06 1.17 14.19
N THR A 636 -12.70 2.45 14.07
CA THR A 636 -13.16 3.36 13.02
C THR A 636 -12.71 2.89 11.65
N LYS A 637 -13.67 2.67 10.75
CA LYS A 637 -13.38 2.24 9.39
C LYS A 637 -12.89 3.41 8.55
N ILE A 638 -11.72 3.25 7.93
CA ILE A 638 -11.13 4.26 7.04
C ILE A 638 -10.53 3.60 5.79
N VAL A 639 -10.37 4.38 4.72
CA VAL A 639 -9.46 4.09 3.60
C VAL A 639 -8.61 5.34 3.35
N SER A 640 -7.32 5.21 3.00
CA SER A 640 -6.50 6.38 2.67
C SER A 640 -5.73 6.20 1.37
N PHE A 641 -5.46 7.30 0.68
CA PHE A 641 -4.81 7.29 -0.62
C PHE A 641 -4.09 8.61 -0.92
N LEU A 642 -3.19 8.58 -1.88
CA LEU A 642 -2.59 9.74 -2.51
C LEU A 642 -3.29 10.02 -3.84
N ASP A 643 -3.57 11.29 -4.11
CA ASP A 643 -4.00 11.75 -5.44
C ASP A 643 -2.82 11.67 -6.45
N PRO A 644 -3.04 11.97 -7.76
CA PRO A 644 -2.00 11.93 -8.78
C PRO A 644 -0.78 12.81 -8.51
N ASP A 645 -0.93 13.80 -7.65
CA ASP A 645 0.12 14.74 -7.27
C ASP A 645 0.79 14.34 -5.96
N GLY A 646 0.30 13.34 -5.23
CA GLY A 646 0.85 12.89 -3.95
C GLY A 646 0.22 13.53 -2.72
N TRP A 647 -0.94 14.20 -2.84
CA TRP A 647 -1.69 14.71 -1.69
C TRP A 647 -2.52 13.60 -1.03
N LYS A 648 -2.36 13.44 0.28
CA LYS A 648 -3.04 12.39 1.02
C LYS A 648 -4.46 12.78 1.40
N THR A 649 -5.40 11.88 1.13
CA THR A 649 -6.79 11.93 1.57
C THR A 649 -7.12 10.69 2.40
N VAL A 650 -7.92 10.86 3.45
CA VAL A 650 -8.49 9.77 4.25
C VAL A 650 -10.00 9.84 4.13
N LEU A 651 -10.64 8.75 3.72
CA LEU A 651 -12.08 8.60 3.82
C LEU A 651 -12.42 7.88 5.12
N VAL A 652 -13.34 8.45 5.87
CA VAL A 652 -13.74 7.97 7.19
C VAL A 652 -15.23 7.60 7.14
N ASP A 653 -15.59 6.45 7.71
CA ASP A 653 -16.98 6.05 7.83
C ASP A 653 -17.77 7.07 8.67
N ASN A 654 -18.85 7.62 8.11
CA ASN A 654 -19.64 8.67 8.74
C ASN A 654 -20.18 8.25 10.13
N LYS A 655 -20.60 7.00 10.29
CA LYS A 655 -21.16 6.52 11.57
C LYS A 655 -20.07 6.32 12.60
N ASP A 656 -18.90 5.84 12.20
CA ASP A 656 -17.78 5.66 13.12
C ASP A 656 -17.17 7.00 13.52
N PHE A 657 -17.04 7.96 12.61
CA PHE A 657 -16.61 9.32 12.95
C PHE A 657 -17.49 9.92 14.06
N LEU A 658 -18.82 9.79 13.95
CA LEU A 658 -19.74 10.27 14.99
C LEU A 658 -19.59 9.54 16.34
N LYS A 659 -19.05 8.32 16.38
CA LYS A 659 -18.74 7.62 17.64
C LYS A 659 -17.50 8.19 18.31
N GLU A 660 -16.51 8.66 17.55
CA GLU A 660 -15.30 9.28 18.09
C GLU A 660 -15.52 10.66 18.73
N LEU A 661 -16.64 11.31 18.38
CA LEU A 661 -17.03 12.62 18.92
C LEU A 661 -17.80 12.53 20.24
N LYS A 662 -18.18 11.32 20.68
CA LYS A 662 -18.83 11.05 21.96
C LYS A 662 -17.78 10.64 22.99
#